data_AF-A0A507F1M3-F1
#
_entry.id   AF-A0A507F1M3-F1
#
_cell.length_a   1.000
_cell.length_b   1.000
_cell.length_c   1.000
_cell.angle_alpha   90.00
_cell.angle_beta   90.00
_cell.angle_gamma   90.00
#
_symmetry.space_group_name_H-M   'P 1'
#
loop_
_entity.id
_entity.type
_entity.pdbx_description
1 polymer ?
#
loop_
_entity_poly.entity_id
_entity_poly.type
_entity_poly.pdbx_seq_one_letter_code
_entity_poly.pdbx_strand_id
1 'polypeptide(L)'
;MSKAARPYDYLYDGNYTVSSYKDHTKAMAQSQTYDAIINPVYENMFSELRHFAPADYRLRPHRAPQDLGNDRTTHRGDAQVVGSNRYKYFRRPIIPYMPSLGGQVVYARKPAPAVEVIVERPITPPTRTVGMQTVYRESEAQTDPYSPEYTLKPGQTPPELLALATLSYGMGLPVGMVELEMIERARIKRAWEAMLPQVVDRATFEKRLKMMEEMELKEWQERENEIRRLQEARLKILTQVISKREQDNEQMNNERVERIWQKKLQEREAMLEKIESRRVKALRKLTEKRSKVGTTFERRDVINDYANYASKVYAPKARDGLFFDDLHTTLKLDIAELETYSGLASLESSFKPKVYEQNVSLPKKKDLRLNPAARRELQLQEQLKLMDLKLKERKMSVKEQEKPLRFQQRNEKPPQRPPTPRIKEPKPEDEDMDEAAILLQKLIRGRISQNLMYQGKERRLQLINELRTRHTIKRAIDAKGLKQNGGQGVVGIGGKDPQDKSGAEAEGGNFESKRSAGGGKSFGREGANSSDGIGEIEFVEGEEFEVVLDDLDSPNWIDKLFESNVQAEFVGKALDFLSKELVRLREERRISAMVRLAERTRQMREADETTHRQVELARRQEEDEVFRKIMRINQETVDSYLEDIVAGSVDSSAGLHAKSSVKEYAEKVAALMESMEKRELRAAEEDEIEADGSTIVADLVMSFLVPEVEREYIRSQIKLDQHKYLLAAHRTIYDDVTRIEDQLMLNSQTEELQEELEADLDEGPSVEELQGDEEE
;
A
#
# COMPACT_ATOMS: atom_id res chain seq x y z
N MET A 1 -18.12 7.91 8.40
CA MET A 1 -18.06 8.83 9.56
C MET A 1 -17.60 8.05 10.78
N SER A 2 -16.29 7.91 10.98
CA SER A 2 -15.76 7.38 12.24
C SER A 2 -16.09 8.39 13.34
N LYS A 3 -16.72 7.93 14.42
CA LYS A 3 -16.91 8.78 15.61
C LYS A 3 -15.52 9.07 16.17
N ALA A 4 -15.22 10.34 16.45
CA ALA A 4 -14.00 10.71 17.18
C ALA A 4 -13.99 9.96 18.53
N ALA A 5 -13.06 9.02 18.69
CA ALA A 5 -12.89 8.24 19.90
C ALA A 5 -12.22 9.12 20.97
N ARG A 6 -12.71 9.07 22.20
CA ARG A 6 -12.11 9.84 23.30
C ARG A 6 -10.87 9.11 23.80
N PRO A 7 -9.83 9.82 24.30
CA PRO A 7 -8.56 9.23 24.71
C PRO A 7 -8.67 8.04 25.68
N TYR A 8 -9.66 8.02 26.57
CA TYR A 8 -9.86 6.97 27.57
C TYR A 8 -11.07 6.07 27.31
N ASP A 9 -11.59 5.99 26.08
CA ASP A 9 -12.75 5.12 25.78
C ASP A 9 -12.50 3.65 26.13
N TYR A 10 -11.25 3.16 26.05
CA TYR A 10 -10.86 1.82 26.48
C TYR A 10 -10.96 1.58 28.01
N LEU A 11 -11.04 2.64 28.81
CA LEU A 11 -11.29 2.58 30.26
C LEU A 11 -12.77 2.78 30.60
N TYR A 12 -13.51 3.57 29.82
CA TYR A 12 -14.91 3.92 30.11
C TYR A 12 -15.92 2.90 29.57
N ASP A 13 -15.65 2.32 28.41
CA ASP A 13 -16.61 1.46 27.71
C ASP A 13 -16.30 -0.02 27.97
N GLY A 14 -17.17 -0.67 28.74
CA GLY A 14 -17.06 -2.11 29.03
C GLY A 14 -17.22 -3.00 27.80
N ASN A 15 -17.70 -2.45 26.68
CA ASN A 15 -17.78 -3.14 25.39
C ASN A 15 -16.58 -2.84 24.49
N TYR A 16 -15.64 -1.99 24.92
CA TYR A 16 -14.42 -1.72 24.17
C TYR A 16 -13.53 -2.96 24.17
N THR A 17 -13.49 -3.62 23.02
CA THR A 17 -12.71 -4.84 22.82
C THR A 17 -11.64 -4.58 21.79
N VAL A 18 -10.46 -5.14 22.04
CA VAL A 18 -9.30 -4.97 21.20
C VAL A 18 -8.79 -6.34 20.78
N SER A 19 -8.38 -6.48 19.51
CA SER A 19 -8.03 -7.77 18.93
C SER A 19 -6.78 -8.41 19.54
N SER A 20 -5.87 -7.59 20.07
CA SER A 20 -4.58 -8.03 20.59
C SER A 20 -4.10 -7.20 21.78
N TYR A 21 -3.20 -7.79 22.58
CA TYR A 21 -2.53 -7.07 23.66
C TYR A 21 -1.74 -5.84 23.15
N LYS A 22 -1.12 -5.97 21.97
CA LYS A 22 -0.38 -4.86 21.34
C LYS A 22 -1.28 -3.68 21.05
N ASP A 23 -2.47 -3.94 20.50
CA ASP A 23 -3.43 -2.89 20.21
C ASP A 23 -4.00 -2.26 21.49
N HIS A 24 -4.16 -3.05 22.58
CA HIS A 24 -4.55 -2.52 23.88
C HIS A 24 -3.46 -1.59 24.44
N THR A 25 -2.19 -2.00 24.37
CA THR A 25 -1.06 -1.14 24.77
C THR A 25 -0.94 0.11 23.89
N LYS A 26 -1.34 0.03 22.62
CA LYS A 26 -1.37 1.16 21.69
C LYS A 26 -2.49 2.14 22.05
N ALA A 27 -3.69 1.67 22.38
CA ALA A 27 -4.78 2.50 22.88
C ALA A 27 -4.41 3.17 24.22
N MET A 28 -3.75 2.42 25.13
CA MET A 28 -3.22 2.96 26.38
C MET A 28 -2.16 4.05 26.13
N ALA A 29 -1.20 3.81 25.24
CA ALA A 29 -0.18 4.79 24.89
C ALA A 29 -0.77 6.04 24.23
N GLN A 30 -1.75 5.89 23.33
CA GLN A 30 -2.49 6.99 22.72
C GLN A 30 -3.26 7.83 23.74
N SER A 31 -3.72 7.23 24.85
CA SER A 31 -4.39 7.99 25.91
C SER A 31 -3.46 8.82 26.78
N GLN A 32 -2.15 8.55 26.69
CA GLN A 32 -1.10 9.24 27.43
C GLN A 32 -0.39 10.30 26.58
N THR A 33 -0.75 10.44 25.30
CA THR A 33 -0.17 11.48 24.44
C THR A 33 -0.70 12.86 24.80
N TYR A 34 0.14 13.89 24.63
CA TYR A 34 -0.21 15.28 24.86
C TYR A 34 -0.66 15.94 23.56
N ASP A 35 -1.73 16.72 23.61
CA ASP A 35 -2.12 17.54 22.47
C ASP A 35 -1.37 18.87 22.51
N ALA A 36 -0.76 19.26 21.39
CA ALA A 36 -0.15 20.57 21.25
C ALA A 36 -1.24 21.59 20.90
N ILE A 37 -1.48 22.54 21.80
CA ILE A 37 -2.47 23.60 21.61
C ILE A 37 -1.76 24.90 21.31
N ILE A 38 -2.18 25.54 20.23
CA ILE A 38 -1.72 26.86 19.81
C ILE A 38 -2.58 27.89 20.53
N ASN A 39 -2.00 28.63 21.47
CA ASN A 39 -2.66 29.74 22.16
C ASN A 39 -2.23 31.04 21.48
N PRO A 40 -3.12 31.74 20.75
CA PRO A 40 -2.76 33.01 20.14
C PRO A 40 -2.46 34.06 21.22
N VAL A 41 -1.36 34.80 21.07
CA VAL A 41 -1.03 35.97 21.89
C VAL A 41 -1.68 37.17 21.22
N TYR A 42 -2.87 37.56 21.69
CA TYR A 42 -3.71 38.56 21.02
C TYR A 42 -3.01 39.90 20.77
N GLU A 43 -2.07 40.30 21.64
CA GLU A 43 -1.27 41.53 21.49
C GLU A 43 -0.29 41.46 20.30
N ASN A 44 0.20 40.26 19.97
CA ASN A 44 1.23 40.02 18.95
C ASN A 44 0.72 39.20 17.76
N MET A 45 -0.60 39.02 17.61
CA MET A 45 -1.19 38.07 16.66
C MET A 45 -0.76 38.28 15.20
N PHE A 46 -0.44 39.52 14.82
CA PHE A 46 0.01 39.91 13.47
C PHE A 46 1.52 40.14 13.38
N SER A 47 2.28 39.82 14.43
CA SER A 47 3.74 39.98 14.47
C SER A 47 4.43 38.78 13.85
N GLU A 48 5.30 39.03 12.87
CA GLU A 48 6.21 38.04 12.28
C GLU A 48 7.58 38.02 12.99
N LEU A 49 7.81 38.92 13.97
CA LEU A 49 9.08 39.03 14.68
C LEU A 49 9.26 37.87 15.65
N ARG A 50 10.42 37.20 15.57
CA ARG A 50 10.76 36.03 16.40
C ARG A 50 10.73 36.30 17.91
N HIS A 51 10.94 37.54 18.34
CA HIS A 51 10.88 37.95 19.75
C HIS A 51 9.45 38.30 20.23
N PHE A 52 8.52 38.54 19.31
CA PHE A 52 7.11 38.80 19.57
C PHE A 52 6.28 37.77 18.79
N ALA A 53 6.31 36.53 19.26
CA ALA A 53 5.61 35.44 18.59
C ALA A 53 4.09 35.65 18.62
N PRO A 54 3.37 35.32 17.52
CA PRO A 54 1.92 35.50 17.43
C PRO A 54 1.13 34.46 18.23
N ALA A 55 1.77 33.36 18.62
CA ALA A 55 1.17 32.31 19.43
C ALA A 55 2.21 31.56 20.27
N ASP A 56 1.76 31.08 21.44
CA ASP A 56 2.50 30.19 22.31
C ASP A 56 1.97 28.75 22.20
N TYR A 57 2.89 27.79 22.16
CA TYR A 57 2.56 26.37 22.13
C TYR A 57 2.51 25.81 23.55
N ARG A 58 1.37 25.25 23.93
CA ARG A 58 1.21 24.59 25.24
C ARG A 58 0.76 23.16 25.06
N LEU A 59 1.52 22.22 25.62
CA LEU A 59 1.14 20.81 25.68
C LEU A 59 0.04 20.62 26.73
N ARG A 60 -1.12 20.10 26.31
CA ARG A 60 -2.22 19.75 27.22
C ARG A 60 -2.10 18.27 27.60
N PRO A 61 -1.80 17.94 28.88
CA PRO A 61 -1.93 16.57 29.36
C PRO A 61 -3.39 16.14 29.39
N HIS A 62 -3.66 14.95 28.88
CA HIS A 62 -4.86 14.20 29.24
C HIS A 62 -4.67 13.71 30.68
N ARG A 63 -5.51 14.19 31.62
CA ARG A 63 -5.57 13.67 32.99
C ARG A 63 -6.79 12.77 33.12
N ALA A 64 -6.62 11.57 33.66
CA ALA A 64 -7.73 10.71 34.01
C ALA A 64 -8.59 11.38 35.11
N PRO A 65 -9.93 11.26 35.08
CA PRO A 65 -10.80 11.71 36.16
C PRO A 65 -10.44 11.01 37.47
N GLN A 66 -10.49 11.75 38.57
CA GLN A 66 -10.00 11.30 39.88
C GLN A 66 -10.77 10.10 40.46
N ASP A 67 -11.98 9.83 39.96
CA ASP A 67 -12.88 8.75 40.42
C ASP A 67 -12.93 7.52 39.49
N LEU A 68 -12.03 7.42 38.52
CA LEU A 68 -11.94 6.24 37.66
C LEU A 68 -11.12 5.13 38.33
N GLY A 69 -11.82 4.19 38.96
CA GLY A 69 -11.21 3.08 39.70
C GLY A 69 -11.79 2.83 41.09
N ASN A 70 -12.89 3.48 41.49
CA ASN A 70 -13.65 3.01 42.64
C ASN A 70 -14.23 1.63 42.34
N ASP A 71 -13.69 0.62 43.02
CA ASP A 71 -14.16 -0.76 43.01
C ASP A 71 -15.67 -0.78 43.17
N ARG A 72 -16.39 -1.20 42.12
CA ARG A 72 -17.82 -1.53 42.19
C ARG A 72 -18.09 -2.81 42.99
N THR A 73 -17.14 -3.27 43.80
CA THR A 73 -17.33 -4.39 44.71
C THR A 73 -17.88 -3.85 46.02
N THR A 74 -19.19 -4.02 46.18
CA THR A 74 -19.84 -4.00 47.50
C THR A 74 -19.00 -4.82 48.49
N HIS A 75 -18.51 -4.20 49.56
CA HIS A 75 -17.99 -4.92 50.71
C HIS A 75 -19.04 -5.93 51.18
N ARG A 76 -18.74 -7.22 51.01
CA ARG A 76 -19.40 -8.30 51.76
C ARG A 76 -18.32 -9.11 52.43
N GLY A 77 -18.50 -9.33 53.72
CA GLY A 77 -17.52 -9.92 54.63
C GLY A 77 -17.04 -11.31 54.22
N ASP A 78 -15.85 -11.61 54.75
CA ASP A 78 -15.16 -12.90 54.88
C ASP A 78 -14.63 -13.57 53.60
N ALA A 79 -13.41 -13.17 53.23
CA ALA A 79 -12.61 -13.81 52.18
C ALA A 79 -11.84 -15.04 52.70
N GLN A 80 -12.52 -16.18 52.85
CA GLN A 80 -11.82 -17.47 52.99
C GLN A 80 -11.29 -17.93 51.62
N VAL A 81 -10.06 -17.51 51.29
CA VAL A 81 -9.36 -17.81 50.03
C VAL A 81 -8.99 -19.30 49.89
N VAL A 82 -8.98 -20.04 50.99
CA VAL A 82 -8.74 -21.49 51.04
C VAL A 82 -9.97 -22.16 51.66
N GLY A 83 -10.62 -23.05 50.90
CA GLY A 83 -11.83 -23.77 51.31
C GLY A 83 -12.98 -23.61 50.33
N SER A 84 -14.22 -23.57 50.85
CA SER A 84 -15.45 -23.59 50.04
C SER A 84 -15.57 -22.43 49.05
N ASN A 85 -14.93 -21.29 49.29
CA ASN A 85 -14.98 -20.12 48.40
C ASN A 85 -13.80 -20.06 47.39
N ARG A 86 -12.95 -21.10 47.30
CA ARG A 86 -11.78 -21.13 46.40
C ARG A 86 -12.12 -20.88 44.92
N TYR A 87 -13.29 -21.33 44.46
CA TYR A 87 -13.73 -21.16 43.07
C TYR A 87 -14.10 -19.72 42.70
N LYS A 88 -14.31 -18.83 43.69
CA LYS A 88 -14.62 -17.41 43.47
C LYS A 88 -13.36 -16.56 43.25
N TYR A 89 -12.24 -16.96 43.88
CA TYR A 89 -10.99 -16.21 43.86
C TYR A 89 -9.96 -16.74 42.86
N PHE A 90 -10.13 -17.97 42.35
CA PHE A 90 -9.31 -18.52 41.28
C PHE A 90 -10.18 -18.82 40.06
N ARG A 91 -10.36 -17.81 39.20
CA ARG A 91 -10.65 -18.07 37.78
C ARG A 91 -9.33 -18.05 37.04
N ARG A 92 -8.90 -19.19 36.51
CA ARG A 92 -7.93 -19.18 35.42
C ARG A 92 -8.59 -18.42 34.27
N PRO A 93 -7.94 -17.43 33.64
CA PRO A 93 -8.44 -16.92 32.38
C PRO A 93 -8.55 -18.11 31.42
N ILE A 94 -9.68 -18.23 30.71
CA ILE A 94 -9.79 -19.13 29.57
C ILE A 94 -8.85 -18.57 28.52
N ILE A 95 -7.63 -19.10 28.48
CA ILE A 95 -6.69 -18.82 27.41
C ILE A 95 -7.23 -19.59 26.19
N PRO A 96 -7.66 -18.91 25.12
CA PRO A 96 -8.03 -19.61 23.90
C PRO A 96 -6.82 -20.40 23.41
N TYR A 97 -7.02 -21.71 23.22
CA TYR A 97 -6.03 -22.61 22.66
C TYR A 97 -5.66 -22.13 21.26
N MET A 98 -4.48 -21.51 21.11
CA MET A 98 -3.84 -21.33 19.82
C MET A 98 -2.66 -22.30 19.72
N PRO A 99 -2.57 -23.15 18.68
CA PRO A 99 -1.34 -23.85 18.38
C PRO A 99 -0.29 -22.80 18.00
N SER A 100 0.73 -22.64 18.84
CA SER A 100 1.84 -21.73 18.57
C SER A 100 2.70 -22.30 17.45
N LEU A 101 2.61 -21.74 16.25
CA LEU A 101 3.69 -21.80 15.26
C LEU A 101 4.73 -20.73 15.64
N GLY A 102 5.72 -21.13 16.46
CA GLY A 102 6.97 -20.41 16.77
C GLY A 102 6.79 -19.13 17.62
N GLY A 103 7.44 -18.91 18.75
CA GLY A 103 8.59 -19.51 19.40
C GLY A 103 9.15 -18.40 20.29
N GLN A 104 8.72 -18.32 21.55
CA GLN A 104 9.26 -17.35 22.51
C GLN A 104 10.42 -18.00 23.27
N VAL A 105 11.55 -17.32 23.22
CA VAL A 105 12.81 -17.65 23.87
C VAL A 105 12.59 -17.79 25.38
N VAL A 106 12.74 -19.02 25.86
CA VAL A 106 12.92 -19.37 27.28
C VAL A 106 14.36 -19.83 27.41
N TYR A 107 15.12 -19.25 28.35
CA TYR A 107 16.46 -19.75 28.70
C TYR A 107 16.36 -21.24 29.09
N ALA A 108 16.94 -22.10 28.26
CA ALA A 108 16.78 -23.54 28.36
C ALA A 108 17.60 -24.13 29.52
N ARG A 109 16.91 -24.81 30.43
CA ARG A 109 17.49 -25.84 31.32
C ARG A 109 17.76 -27.07 30.45
N LYS A 110 18.98 -27.61 30.44
CA LYS A 110 19.39 -28.77 29.62
C LYS A 110 18.48 -29.99 29.89
N PRO A 111 17.80 -30.57 28.89
CA PRO A 111 17.20 -31.89 29.01
C PRO A 111 18.27 -32.98 28.88
N ALA A 112 18.12 -34.07 29.63
CA ALA A 112 18.92 -35.29 29.49
C ALA A 112 18.71 -35.93 28.10
N PRO A 113 19.71 -36.64 27.54
CA PRO A 113 19.59 -37.23 26.21
C PRO A 113 18.59 -38.39 26.21
N ALA A 114 17.44 -38.19 25.55
CA ALA A 114 16.57 -39.27 25.13
C ALA A 114 17.15 -39.91 23.87
N VAL A 115 17.63 -41.15 24.00
CA VAL A 115 17.98 -42.00 22.87
C VAL A 115 16.68 -42.57 22.31
N GLU A 116 16.26 -42.14 21.12
CA GLU A 116 15.16 -42.76 20.39
C GLU A 116 15.67 -44.05 19.73
N VAL A 117 15.54 -45.17 20.44
CA VAL A 117 15.65 -46.50 19.84
C VAL A 117 14.31 -46.80 19.18
N ILE A 118 14.29 -46.89 17.85
CA ILE A 118 13.15 -47.43 17.10
C ILE A 118 13.12 -48.94 17.38
N VAL A 119 12.24 -49.37 18.29
CA VAL A 119 11.91 -50.77 18.51
C VAL A 119 10.56 -51.03 17.86
N GLU A 120 10.52 -51.88 16.85
CA GLU A 120 9.28 -52.37 16.22
C GLU A 120 8.40 -53.05 17.29
N ARG A 121 7.17 -52.56 17.45
CA ARG A 121 6.22 -53.11 18.42
C ARG A 121 5.53 -54.38 17.86
N PRO A 122 5.50 -55.50 18.61
CA PRO A 122 4.67 -56.64 18.24
C PRO A 122 3.17 -56.36 18.48
N ILE A 123 2.33 -57.06 17.71
CA ILE A 123 0.87 -56.94 17.71
C ILE A 123 0.29 -57.33 19.08
N THR A 124 -0.60 -56.50 19.62
CA THR A 124 -1.23 -56.72 20.93
C THR A 124 -2.46 -57.63 20.84
N PRO A 125 -2.69 -58.55 21.81
CA PRO A 125 -3.84 -59.45 21.82
C PRO A 125 -5.16 -58.74 22.21
N PRO A 126 -6.33 -59.26 21.76
CA PRO A 126 -7.62 -58.55 21.75
C PRO A 126 -8.33 -58.40 23.11
N THR A 127 -7.81 -58.96 24.20
CA THR A 127 -8.40 -58.80 25.54
C THR A 127 -7.36 -58.34 26.54
N ARG A 128 -7.62 -57.19 27.16
CA ARG A 128 -6.78 -56.56 28.18
C ARG A 128 -7.44 -56.70 29.55
N THR A 129 -6.89 -57.54 30.41
CA THR A 129 -7.19 -57.53 31.84
C THR A 129 -6.64 -56.24 32.46
N VAL A 130 -7.53 -55.40 33.01
CA VAL A 130 -7.15 -54.16 33.69
C VAL A 130 -6.97 -54.46 35.18
N GLY A 131 -5.73 -54.81 35.55
CA GLY A 131 -5.27 -54.57 36.91
C GLY A 131 -4.92 -53.09 37.04
N MET A 132 -5.41 -52.42 38.10
CA MET A 132 -4.94 -51.08 38.44
C MET A 132 -3.51 -51.18 38.96
N GLN A 133 -2.55 -51.17 38.03
CA GLN A 133 -1.14 -51.00 38.33
C GLN A 133 -0.86 -49.50 38.28
N THR A 134 -0.36 -48.94 39.38
CA THR A 134 0.11 -47.56 39.44
C THR A 134 1.10 -47.31 38.28
N VAL A 135 0.95 -46.18 37.61
CA VAL A 135 1.77 -45.75 36.45
C VAL A 135 3.26 -45.57 36.83
N TYR A 136 3.58 -45.65 38.12
CA TYR A 136 4.92 -45.59 38.65
C TYR A 136 5.50 -47.00 38.78
N ARG A 137 6.39 -47.35 37.86
CA ARG A 137 7.44 -48.32 38.17
C ARG A 137 8.44 -47.55 39.03
N GLU A 138 8.40 -47.74 40.34
CA GLU A 138 9.40 -47.14 41.24
C GLU A 138 10.74 -47.88 41.04
N SER A 139 11.44 -47.60 39.95
CA SER A 139 12.83 -48.03 39.75
C SER A 139 13.76 -47.47 40.84
N GLU A 140 13.33 -46.42 41.53
CA GLU A 140 14.01 -45.81 42.67
C GLU A 140 13.81 -46.59 43.98
N ALA A 141 12.85 -47.53 44.05
CA ALA A 141 12.62 -48.37 45.23
C ALA A 141 13.47 -49.67 45.23
N GLN A 142 14.27 -49.89 44.19
CA GLN A 142 15.19 -51.03 44.11
C GLN A 142 16.53 -50.65 44.78
N THR A 143 16.64 -50.96 46.07
CA THR A 143 17.87 -50.79 46.85
C THR A 143 18.93 -51.81 46.46
N ASP A 144 20.21 -51.47 46.64
CA ASP A 144 21.31 -52.42 46.50
C ASP A 144 21.10 -53.65 47.42
N PRO A 145 21.44 -54.87 46.97
CA PRO A 145 21.39 -56.05 47.82
C PRO A 145 22.22 -55.83 49.08
N TYR A 146 21.65 -56.11 50.25
CA TYR A 146 22.33 -55.94 51.54
C TYR A 146 23.65 -56.74 51.56
N SER A 147 24.77 -56.04 51.77
CA SER A 147 26.09 -56.64 51.99
C SER A 147 26.43 -56.61 53.49
N PRO A 148 26.77 -57.76 54.11
CA PRO A 148 27.08 -57.81 55.54
C PRO A 148 28.42 -57.13 55.86
N GLU A 149 28.51 -56.55 57.06
CA GLU A 149 29.75 -55.94 57.56
C GLU A 149 30.84 -57.01 57.77
N TYR A 150 32.07 -56.70 57.35
CA TYR A 150 33.22 -57.58 57.50
C TYR A 150 34.14 -57.07 58.63
N THR A 151 34.68 -57.98 59.43
CA THR A 151 35.65 -57.64 60.49
C THR A 151 37.05 -58.06 60.07
N LEU A 152 37.97 -57.10 59.94
CA LEU A 152 39.40 -57.37 59.75
C LEU A 152 40.11 -57.47 61.11
N LYS A 153 41.04 -58.41 61.23
CA LYS A 153 41.93 -58.46 62.40
C LYS A 153 42.88 -57.25 62.37
N PRO A 154 43.12 -56.57 63.52
CA PRO A 154 44.03 -55.41 63.56
C PRO A 154 45.43 -55.82 63.11
N GLY A 155 45.94 -55.18 62.05
CA GLY A 155 47.25 -55.45 61.45
C GLY A 155 47.24 -56.35 60.19
N GLN A 156 46.08 -56.90 59.79
CA GLN A 156 45.96 -57.64 58.54
C GLN A 156 45.72 -56.70 57.36
N THR A 157 46.43 -56.89 56.24
CA THR A 157 46.18 -56.17 54.99
C THR A 157 44.78 -56.53 54.45
N PRO A 158 43.97 -55.54 54.03
CA PRO A 158 42.64 -55.81 53.50
C PRO A 158 42.72 -56.62 52.18
N PRO A 159 41.89 -57.67 51.99
CA PRO A 159 41.85 -58.42 50.74
C PRO A 159 41.41 -57.56 49.55
N GLU A 160 41.88 -57.89 48.34
CA GLU A 160 41.63 -57.12 47.11
C GLU A 160 40.14 -56.89 46.82
N LEU A 161 39.29 -57.85 47.21
CA LEU A 161 37.83 -57.79 47.04
C LEU A 161 37.21 -56.59 47.76
N LEU A 162 37.76 -56.17 48.91
CA LEU A 162 37.25 -55.01 49.64
C LEU A 162 37.56 -53.68 48.95
N ALA A 163 38.64 -53.64 48.16
CA ALA A 163 38.97 -52.46 47.35
C ALA A 163 38.03 -52.30 46.14
N LEU A 164 37.28 -53.36 45.78
CA LEU A 164 36.30 -53.36 44.70
C LEU A 164 34.86 -53.15 45.19
N ALA A 165 34.67 -52.88 46.48
CA ALA A 165 33.34 -52.68 47.08
C ALA A 165 32.58 -51.47 46.48
N THR A 166 33.27 -50.55 45.80
CA THR A 166 32.67 -49.41 45.10
C THR A 166 32.02 -49.78 43.77
N LEU A 167 32.29 -50.98 43.24
CA LEU A 167 31.66 -51.49 42.03
C LEU A 167 30.36 -52.20 42.42
N SER A 168 29.23 -51.55 42.17
CA SER A 168 27.88 -52.10 42.42
C SER A 168 27.08 -52.21 41.12
N TYR A 169 25.90 -52.84 41.16
CA TYR A 169 25.05 -53.00 39.97
C TYR A 169 24.63 -51.63 39.43
N GLY A 170 24.94 -51.35 38.16
CA GLY A 170 24.73 -50.01 37.57
C GLY A 170 25.86 -49.01 37.83
N MET A 171 26.80 -49.33 38.74
CA MET A 171 28.03 -48.58 39.02
C MET A 171 29.25 -49.47 38.70
N GLY A 172 29.36 -49.87 37.44
CA GLY A 172 30.48 -50.67 36.92
C GLY A 172 30.35 -52.18 37.05
N LEU A 173 29.12 -52.69 37.21
CA LEU A 173 28.76 -54.05 36.81
C LEU A 173 27.57 -53.99 35.84
N PRO A 174 27.53 -54.81 34.76
CA PRO A 174 28.47 -55.87 34.40
C PRO A 174 29.84 -55.34 33.97
N VAL A 175 30.89 -56.07 34.36
CA VAL A 175 32.27 -55.61 34.24
C VAL A 175 32.66 -55.35 32.78
N GLY A 176 33.02 -54.11 32.47
CA GLY A 176 33.52 -53.67 31.17
C GLY A 176 35.05 -53.59 31.11
N MET A 177 35.61 -53.32 29.93
CA MET A 177 37.06 -53.24 29.70
C MET A 177 37.74 -52.17 30.57
N VAL A 178 37.08 -51.05 30.85
CA VAL A 178 37.63 -49.95 31.65
C VAL A 178 37.79 -50.36 33.12
N GLU A 179 36.83 -51.09 33.67
CA GLU A 179 36.91 -51.58 35.05
C GLU A 179 37.98 -52.66 35.19
N LEU A 180 38.14 -53.54 34.19
CA LEU A 180 39.24 -54.50 34.16
C LEU A 180 40.60 -53.80 34.14
N GLU A 181 40.77 -52.81 33.27
CA GLU A 181 42.00 -51.99 33.24
C GLU A 181 42.25 -51.28 34.57
N MET A 182 41.22 -50.73 35.22
CA MET A 182 41.34 -50.10 36.54
C MET A 182 41.81 -51.11 37.61
N ILE A 183 41.26 -52.32 37.61
CA ILE A 183 41.64 -53.39 38.55
C ILE A 183 43.08 -53.83 38.31
N GLU A 184 43.48 -54.00 37.06
CA GLU A 184 44.86 -54.34 36.68
C GLU A 184 45.84 -53.23 37.09
N ARG A 185 45.50 -51.96 36.88
CA ARG A 185 46.29 -50.82 37.34
C ARG A 185 46.42 -50.80 38.87
N ALA A 186 45.34 -51.06 39.61
CA ALA A 186 45.39 -51.16 41.07
C ALA A 186 46.30 -52.31 41.56
N ARG A 187 46.31 -53.45 40.85
CA ARG A 187 47.23 -54.56 41.14
C ARG A 187 48.69 -54.20 40.85
N ILE A 188 48.96 -53.57 39.70
CA ILE A 188 50.29 -53.09 39.33
C ILE A 188 50.80 -52.10 40.38
N LYS A 189 49.95 -51.18 40.83
CA LYS A 189 50.27 -50.21 41.88
C LYS A 189 50.64 -50.90 43.21
N ARG A 190 49.85 -51.87 43.67
CA ARG A 190 50.17 -52.64 44.89
C ARG A 190 51.45 -53.44 44.76
N ALA A 191 51.67 -54.10 43.61
CA ALA A 191 52.90 -54.84 43.34
C ALA A 191 54.11 -53.90 43.35
N TRP A 192 53.97 -52.68 42.81
CA TRP A 192 55.01 -51.67 42.84
C TRP A 192 55.26 -51.08 44.24
N GLU A 193 54.20 -50.82 45.03
CA GLU A 193 54.32 -50.38 46.42
C GLU A 193 55.07 -51.42 47.27
N ALA A 194 54.89 -52.71 46.98
CA ALA A 194 55.63 -53.79 47.62
C ALA A 194 57.11 -53.86 47.19
N MET A 195 57.46 -53.35 46.00
CA MET A 195 58.85 -53.25 45.51
C MET A 195 59.60 -52.02 46.06
N LEU A 196 58.94 -51.14 46.83
CA LEU A 196 59.57 -49.94 47.37
C LEU A 196 60.62 -50.27 48.46
N PRO A 197 61.80 -49.63 48.43
CA PRO A 197 62.80 -49.76 49.50
C PRO A 197 62.27 -49.32 50.86
N GLN A 198 62.65 -50.04 51.92
CA GLN A 198 62.40 -49.65 53.30
C GLN A 198 63.24 -48.43 53.68
N VAL A 199 62.69 -47.54 54.51
CA VAL A 199 63.37 -46.27 54.89
C VAL A 199 64.33 -46.56 56.04
N VAL A 200 65.62 -46.68 55.74
CA VAL A 200 66.69 -46.89 56.73
C VAL A 200 67.73 -45.75 56.65
N ASP A 201 68.10 -45.33 55.44
CA ASP A 201 69.10 -44.26 55.17
C ASP A 201 68.56 -43.11 54.31
N ARG A 202 69.19 -41.91 54.40
CA ARG A 202 68.83 -40.73 53.58
C ARG A 202 68.86 -41.03 52.07
N ALA A 203 69.86 -41.76 51.58
CA ALA A 203 69.96 -42.13 50.17
C ALA A 203 68.87 -43.13 49.73
N THR A 204 68.44 -44.03 50.62
CA THR A 204 67.33 -44.96 50.34
C THR A 204 65.97 -44.25 50.33
N PHE A 205 65.82 -43.22 51.18
CA PHE A 205 64.64 -42.35 51.18
C PHE A 205 64.53 -41.55 49.89
N GLU A 206 65.62 -40.93 49.42
CA GLU A 206 65.64 -40.20 48.14
C GLU A 206 65.30 -41.10 46.95
N LYS A 207 65.80 -42.35 46.93
CA LYS A 207 65.44 -43.33 45.89
C LYS A 207 63.96 -43.70 45.93
N ARG A 208 63.39 -43.89 47.14
CA ARG A 208 61.96 -44.13 47.31
C ARG A 208 61.13 -42.93 46.83
N LEU A 209 61.51 -41.72 47.22
CA LEU A 209 60.82 -40.49 46.81
C LEU A 209 60.80 -40.35 45.27
N LYS A 210 61.94 -40.53 44.62
CA LYS A 210 62.03 -40.50 43.15
C LYS A 210 61.15 -41.54 42.49
N MET A 211 61.14 -42.78 43.00
CA MET A 211 60.26 -43.81 42.47
C MET A 211 58.77 -43.45 42.68
N MET A 212 58.41 -42.83 43.81
CA MET A 212 57.04 -42.36 44.04
C MET A 212 56.66 -41.22 43.07
N GLU A 213 57.51 -40.22 42.89
CA GLU A 213 57.28 -39.11 41.95
C GLU A 213 57.13 -39.62 40.51
N GLU A 214 58.00 -40.55 40.08
CA GLU A 214 57.92 -41.15 38.74
C GLU A 214 56.62 -41.93 38.52
N MET A 215 56.15 -42.66 39.54
CA MET A 215 54.90 -43.39 39.45
C MET A 215 53.68 -42.48 39.48
N GLU A 216 53.70 -41.44 40.31
CA GLU A 216 52.66 -40.42 40.30
C GLU A 216 52.57 -39.80 38.89
N LEU A 217 53.68 -39.34 38.32
CA LEU A 217 53.69 -38.77 36.97
C LEU A 217 53.09 -39.72 35.92
N LYS A 218 53.36 -41.02 35.99
CA LYS A 218 52.75 -42.02 35.11
C LYS A 218 51.24 -42.13 35.31
N GLU A 219 50.76 -42.16 36.56
CA GLU A 219 49.32 -42.14 36.85
C GLU A 219 48.65 -40.85 36.35
N TRP A 220 49.30 -39.69 36.52
CA TRP A 220 48.81 -38.41 35.99
C TRP A 220 48.74 -38.43 34.46
N GLN A 221 49.76 -38.97 33.78
CA GLN A 221 49.75 -39.13 32.33
C GLN A 221 48.63 -40.06 31.84
N GLU A 222 48.37 -41.16 32.53
CA GLU A 222 47.27 -42.07 32.19
C GLU A 222 45.90 -41.40 32.34
N ARG A 223 45.68 -40.65 33.44
CA ARG A 223 44.45 -39.85 33.62
C ARG A 223 44.30 -38.79 32.55
N GLU A 224 45.39 -38.10 32.20
CA GLU A 224 45.38 -37.08 31.14
C GLU A 224 45.04 -37.71 29.77
N ASN A 225 45.57 -38.89 29.47
CA ASN A 225 45.24 -39.64 28.25
C ASN A 225 43.78 -40.09 28.22
N GLU A 226 43.22 -40.51 29.36
CA GLU A 226 41.80 -40.87 29.47
C GLU A 226 40.89 -39.65 29.26
N ILE A 227 41.21 -38.52 29.91
CA ILE A 227 40.51 -37.25 29.70
C ILE A 227 40.58 -36.85 28.23
N ARG A 228 41.75 -36.97 27.60
CA ARG A 228 41.93 -36.68 26.17
C ARG A 228 41.06 -37.58 25.29
N ARG A 229 41.01 -38.90 25.54
CA ARG A 229 40.13 -39.82 24.78
C ARG A 229 38.66 -39.42 24.91
N LEU A 230 38.21 -39.06 26.10
CA LEU A 230 36.83 -38.60 26.34
C LEU A 230 36.55 -37.27 25.63
N GLN A 231 37.49 -36.34 25.67
CA GLN A 231 37.39 -35.07 24.97
C GLN A 231 37.38 -35.25 23.45
N GLU A 232 38.24 -36.11 22.90
CA GLU A 232 38.25 -36.47 21.48
C GLU A 232 36.94 -37.13 21.05
N ALA A 233 36.39 -38.04 21.86
CA ALA A 233 35.08 -38.66 21.59
C ALA A 233 33.95 -37.61 21.59
N ARG A 234 33.95 -36.69 22.56
CA ARG A 234 32.99 -35.57 22.61
C ARG A 234 33.15 -34.64 21.41
N LEU A 235 34.39 -34.31 21.02
CA LEU A 235 34.68 -33.48 19.87
C LEU A 235 34.18 -34.13 18.58
N LYS A 236 34.38 -35.44 18.40
CA LYS A 236 33.84 -36.18 17.24
C LYS A 236 32.31 -36.11 17.14
N ILE A 237 31.61 -36.20 18.26
CA ILE A 237 30.15 -36.05 18.28
C ILE A 237 29.77 -34.60 17.95
N LEU A 238 30.48 -33.64 18.53
CA LEU A 238 30.22 -32.21 18.31
C LEU A 238 30.47 -31.80 16.85
N THR A 239 31.53 -32.29 16.21
CA THR A 239 31.78 -32.05 14.78
C THR A 239 30.69 -32.65 13.91
N GLN A 240 30.20 -33.86 14.23
CA GLN A 240 29.06 -34.46 13.52
C GLN A 240 27.79 -33.63 13.68
N VAL A 241 27.52 -33.11 14.87
CA VAL A 241 26.34 -32.26 15.13
C VAL A 241 26.44 -30.93 14.39
N ILE A 242 27.61 -30.29 14.36
CA ILE A 242 27.84 -29.06 13.60
C ILE A 242 27.66 -29.34 12.11
N SER A 243 28.26 -30.40 11.59
CA SER A 243 28.14 -30.77 10.18
C SER A 243 26.69 -31.01 9.75
N LYS A 244 25.89 -31.70 10.57
CA LYS A 244 24.45 -31.86 10.30
C LYS A 244 23.70 -30.53 10.32
N ARG A 245 23.96 -29.67 11.31
CA ARG A 245 23.35 -28.35 11.40
C ARG A 245 23.69 -27.47 10.19
N GLU A 246 24.93 -27.54 9.70
CA GLU A 246 25.36 -26.82 8.51
C GLU A 246 24.66 -27.35 7.26
N GLN A 247 24.58 -28.67 7.09
CA GLN A 247 23.82 -29.29 5.99
C GLN A 247 22.33 -28.88 5.98
N ASP A 248 21.68 -28.88 7.14
CA ASP A 248 20.28 -28.46 7.26
C ASP A 248 20.12 -26.98 6.89
N ASN A 249 21.05 -26.13 7.35
CA ASN A 249 21.05 -24.71 7.01
C ASN A 249 21.28 -24.49 5.50
N GLU A 250 22.19 -25.24 4.88
CA GLU A 250 22.45 -25.20 3.44
C GLU A 250 21.22 -25.62 2.65
N GLN A 251 20.53 -26.69 3.05
CA GLN A 251 19.28 -27.12 2.42
C GLN A 251 18.22 -26.01 2.50
N MET A 252 18.00 -25.43 3.67
CA MET A 252 17.04 -24.34 3.85
C MET A 252 17.42 -23.09 3.02
N ASN A 253 18.71 -22.80 2.89
CA ASN A 253 19.19 -21.71 2.05
C ASN A 253 19.00 -22.00 0.56
N ASN A 254 19.31 -23.22 0.12
CA ASN A 254 19.10 -23.65 -1.26
C ASN A 254 17.62 -23.59 -1.64
N GLU A 255 16.71 -24.08 -0.80
CA GLU A 255 15.26 -23.96 -1.02
C GLU A 255 14.79 -22.50 -1.10
N ARG A 256 15.39 -21.58 -0.32
CA ARG A 256 15.09 -20.14 -0.42
C ARG A 256 15.55 -19.59 -1.76
N VAL A 257 16.77 -19.93 -2.19
CA VAL A 257 17.32 -19.52 -3.47
C VAL A 257 16.50 -20.09 -4.63
N GLU A 258 16.09 -21.35 -4.56
CA GLU A 258 15.23 -21.99 -5.57
C GLU A 258 13.87 -21.31 -5.68
N ARG A 259 13.24 -20.94 -4.55
CA ARG A 259 11.98 -20.18 -4.59
C ARG A 259 12.14 -18.80 -5.23
N ILE A 260 13.22 -18.10 -4.93
CA ILE A 260 13.55 -16.81 -5.55
C ILE A 260 13.78 -17.02 -7.06
N TRP A 261 14.53 -18.05 -7.43
CA TRP A 261 14.81 -18.41 -8.81
C TRP A 261 13.53 -18.72 -9.59
N GLN A 262 12.64 -19.56 -9.05
CA GLN A 262 11.36 -19.88 -9.67
C GLN A 262 10.49 -18.63 -9.90
N LYS A 263 10.42 -17.75 -8.90
CA LYS A 263 9.70 -16.48 -9.04
C LYS A 263 10.29 -15.60 -10.15
N LYS A 264 11.63 -15.49 -10.19
CA LYS A 264 12.33 -14.73 -11.23
C LYS A 264 12.15 -15.35 -12.61
N LEU A 265 12.10 -16.67 -12.70
CA LEU A 265 11.82 -17.40 -13.92
C LEU A 265 10.41 -17.10 -14.44
N GLN A 266 9.39 -17.15 -13.57
CA GLN A 266 8.01 -16.79 -13.93
C GLN A 266 7.88 -15.33 -14.38
N GLU A 267 8.54 -14.41 -13.67
CA GLU A 267 8.60 -12.99 -14.08
C GLU A 267 9.22 -12.84 -15.47
N ARG A 268 10.29 -13.59 -15.75
CA ARG A 268 10.95 -13.61 -17.07
C ARG A 268 10.04 -14.20 -18.15
N GLU A 269 9.37 -15.31 -17.89
CA GLU A 269 8.45 -15.95 -18.83
C GLU A 269 7.25 -15.06 -19.16
N ALA A 270 6.65 -14.39 -18.17
CA ALA A 270 5.58 -13.43 -18.39
C ALA A 270 6.04 -12.23 -19.24
N MET A 271 7.30 -11.79 -19.08
CA MET A 271 7.88 -10.74 -19.94
C MET A 271 8.12 -11.24 -21.36
N LEU A 272 8.59 -12.48 -21.52
CA LEU A 272 8.75 -13.11 -22.84
C LEU A 272 7.40 -13.26 -23.56
N GLU A 273 6.33 -13.63 -22.86
CA GLU A 273 4.98 -13.72 -23.42
C GLU A 273 4.46 -12.34 -23.88
N LYS A 274 4.72 -11.29 -23.11
CA LYS A 274 4.42 -9.91 -23.53
C LYS A 274 5.21 -9.51 -24.77
N ILE A 275 6.48 -9.92 -24.89
CA ILE A 275 7.29 -9.65 -26.08
C ILE A 275 6.73 -10.43 -27.28
N GLU A 276 6.38 -11.69 -27.11
CA GLU A 276 5.87 -12.54 -28.19
C GLU A 276 4.50 -12.04 -28.68
N SER A 277 3.59 -11.65 -27.77
CA SER A 277 2.31 -11.04 -28.17
C SER A 277 2.49 -9.72 -28.92
N ARG A 278 3.47 -8.88 -28.55
CA ARG A 278 3.84 -7.68 -29.32
C ARG A 278 4.41 -8.04 -30.69
N ARG A 279 5.29 -9.04 -30.75
CA ARG A 279 5.87 -9.55 -32.00
C ARG A 279 4.79 -10.06 -32.95
N VAL A 280 3.86 -10.88 -32.47
CA VAL A 280 2.74 -11.40 -33.27
C VAL A 280 1.84 -10.27 -33.76
N LYS A 281 1.50 -9.29 -32.91
CA LYS A 281 0.73 -8.10 -33.30
C LYS A 281 1.46 -7.28 -34.37
N ALA A 282 2.76 -7.07 -34.20
CA ALA A 282 3.59 -6.33 -35.15
C ALA A 282 3.69 -7.05 -36.50
N LEU A 283 3.90 -8.37 -36.49
CA LEU A 283 3.90 -9.21 -37.69
C LEU A 283 2.55 -9.13 -38.41
N ARG A 284 1.43 -9.27 -37.70
CA ARG A 284 0.09 -9.13 -38.29
C ARG A 284 -0.14 -7.75 -38.92
N LYS A 285 0.25 -6.67 -38.23
CA LYS A 285 0.13 -5.31 -38.77
C LYS A 285 1.03 -5.11 -39.99
N LEU A 286 2.25 -5.66 -39.97
CA LEU A 286 3.18 -5.59 -41.09
C LEU A 286 2.68 -6.38 -42.31
N THR A 287 2.11 -7.56 -42.11
CA THR A 287 1.50 -8.33 -43.21
C THR A 287 0.31 -7.60 -43.82
N GLU A 288 -0.57 -7.00 -43.00
CA GLU A 288 -1.68 -6.17 -43.48
C GLU A 288 -1.18 -4.91 -44.22
N LYS A 289 -0.12 -4.25 -43.72
CA LYS A 289 0.51 -3.11 -44.41
C LYS A 289 1.11 -3.53 -45.75
N ARG A 290 1.89 -4.62 -45.79
CA ARG A 290 2.47 -5.16 -47.04
C ARG A 290 1.39 -5.48 -48.06
N SER A 291 0.26 -6.07 -47.64
CA SER A 291 -0.87 -6.35 -48.52
C SER A 291 -1.50 -5.09 -49.13
N LYS A 292 -1.36 -3.93 -48.46
CA LYS A 292 -1.91 -2.63 -48.91
C LYS A 292 -0.88 -1.77 -49.65
N VAL A 293 0.39 -2.15 -49.64
CA VAL A 293 1.44 -1.45 -50.39
C VAL A 293 1.28 -1.83 -51.86
N GLY A 294 0.80 -0.90 -52.68
CA GLY A 294 0.59 -1.08 -54.11
C GLY A 294 -0.86 -0.88 -54.57
N THR A 295 -1.83 -0.89 -53.65
CA THR A 295 -3.23 -0.53 -53.95
C THR A 295 -3.42 0.97 -53.74
N THR A 296 -3.52 1.75 -54.82
CA THR A 296 -4.13 3.10 -54.75
C THR A 296 -5.57 2.96 -54.27
N PHE A 297 -6.16 3.98 -53.63
CA PHE A 297 -7.52 3.93 -53.06
C PHE A 297 -8.52 3.26 -54.03
N GLU A 298 -8.82 1.98 -53.82
CA GLU A 298 -9.74 1.23 -54.65
C GLU A 298 -11.16 1.65 -54.28
N ARG A 299 -11.95 2.00 -55.29
CA ARG A 299 -13.37 2.31 -55.12
C ARG A 299 -14.06 1.06 -54.55
N ARG A 300 -14.90 1.26 -53.53
CA ARG A 300 -15.64 0.19 -52.83
C ARG A 300 -16.25 -0.81 -53.82
N ASP A 301 -15.82 -2.06 -53.74
CA ASP A 301 -16.35 -3.16 -54.56
C ASP A 301 -17.60 -3.74 -53.90
N VAL A 302 -18.76 -3.25 -54.32
CA VAL A 302 -20.06 -3.66 -53.78
C VAL A 302 -20.30 -5.15 -53.98
N ILE A 303 -19.84 -5.73 -55.09
CA ILE A 303 -20.10 -7.15 -55.39
C ILE A 303 -19.33 -8.02 -54.40
N ASN A 304 -18.06 -7.69 -54.13
CA ASN A 304 -17.25 -8.43 -53.18
C ASN A 304 -17.72 -8.25 -51.72
N ASP A 305 -18.22 -7.05 -51.39
CA ASP A 305 -18.85 -6.80 -50.08
C ASP A 305 -20.06 -7.71 -49.85
N TYR A 306 -20.93 -7.91 -50.84
CA TYR A 306 -22.09 -8.81 -50.69
C TYR A 306 -21.73 -10.29 -50.87
N ALA A 307 -20.62 -10.62 -51.53
CA ALA A 307 -20.13 -11.99 -51.64
C ALA A 307 -19.48 -12.50 -50.34
N ASN A 308 -18.90 -11.60 -49.53
CA ASN A 308 -18.24 -11.96 -48.28
C ASN A 308 -19.10 -11.59 -47.06
N TYR A 309 -19.61 -12.59 -46.34
CA TYR A 309 -20.39 -12.38 -45.12
C TYR A 309 -19.61 -11.70 -43.97
N ALA A 310 -18.28 -11.69 -44.01
CA ALA A 310 -17.46 -10.93 -43.06
C ALA A 310 -17.27 -9.46 -43.45
N SER A 311 -17.88 -9.01 -44.55
CA SER A 311 -17.82 -7.62 -45.00
C SER A 311 -18.61 -6.68 -44.07
N LYS A 312 -18.38 -5.38 -44.26
CA LYS A 312 -19.06 -4.32 -43.50
C LYS A 312 -20.59 -4.29 -43.70
N VAL A 313 -21.10 -4.86 -44.79
CA VAL A 313 -22.55 -4.89 -45.09
C VAL A 313 -23.29 -5.81 -44.14
N TYR A 314 -22.75 -7.01 -43.90
CA TYR A 314 -23.37 -8.02 -43.06
C TYR A 314 -22.90 -7.95 -41.60
N ALA A 315 -21.64 -7.56 -41.38
CA ALA A 315 -21.03 -7.45 -40.06
C ALA A 315 -20.35 -6.08 -39.91
N PRO A 316 -21.12 -4.98 -39.74
CA PRO A 316 -20.55 -3.67 -39.50
C PRO A 316 -19.78 -3.67 -38.18
N LYS A 317 -18.65 -2.96 -38.16
CA LYS A 317 -17.86 -2.78 -36.94
C LYS A 317 -18.47 -1.65 -36.13
N ALA A 318 -18.62 -1.83 -34.81
CA ALA A 318 -19.23 -0.82 -33.93
C ALA A 318 -18.56 0.57 -34.01
N ARG A 319 -17.24 0.63 -34.24
CA ARG A 319 -16.52 1.90 -34.43
C ARG A 319 -16.96 2.71 -35.66
N ASP A 320 -17.66 2.08 -36.60
CA ASP A 320 -18.16 2.71 -37.82
C ASP A 320 -19.57 3.32 -37.60
N GLY A 321 -20.16 3.18 -36.40
CA GLY A 321 -21.41 3.84 -35.99
C GLY A 321 -22.69 3.33 -36.64
N LEU A 322 -22.62 2.28 -37.45
CA LEU A 322 -23.76 1.70 -38.16
C LEU A 322 -24.34 0.52 -37.38
N PHE A 323 -25.44 0.76 -36.67
CA PHE A 323 -26.24 -0.26 -35.99
C PHE A 323 -27.48 -0.56 -36.86
N PHE A 324 -27.58 -1.77 -37.45
CA PHE A 324 -28.74 -2.14 -38.28
C PHE A 324 -29.97 -2.54 -37.46
N ASP A 325 -29.79 -2.87 -36.19
CA ASP A 325 -30.87 -3.40 -35.35
C ASP A 325 -31.94 -2.35 -34.96
N ASP A 326 -31.63 -1.05 -35.06
CA ASP A 326 -32.55 0.03 -34.63
C ASP A 326 -33.52 0.50 -35.72
N LEU A 327 -33.21 0.30 -37.00
CA LEU A 327 -34.10 0.74 -38.10
C LEU A 327 -35.27 -0.22 -38.33
N HIS A 328 -35.11 -1.51 -38.01
CA HIS A 328 -36.17 -2.51 -38.16
C HIS A 328 -37.19 -2.50 -37.02
N THR A 329 -36.83 -1.96 -35.85
CA THR A 329 -37.75 -1.85 -34.71
C THR A 329 -38.65 -0.61 -34.82
N THR A 330 -38.20 0.43 -35.52
CA THR A 330 -38.91 1.72 -35.66
C THR A 330 -39.91 1.78 -36.82
N LEU A 331 -39.75 0.95 -37.86
CA LEU A 331 -40.66 0.89 -39.01
C LEU A 331 -41.59 -0.33 -38.98
N LYS A 332 -42.34 -0.52 -37.88
CA LYS A 332 -43.54 -1.37 -37.91
C LYS A 332 -44.69 -0.52 -38.42
N LEU A 333 -44.96 -0.59 -39.72
CA LEU A 333 -46.08 0.11 -40.35
C LEU A 333 -47.36 -0.71 -40.16
N ASP A 334 -48.03 -0.50 -39.03
CA ASP A 334 -49.37 -1.03 -38.80
C ASP A 334 -50.40 -0.07 -39.43
N ILE A 335 -50.68 -0.26 -40.73
CA ILE A 335 -51.63 0.59 -41.46
C ILE A 335 -53.04 0.07 -41.19
N ALA A 336 -53.69 0.60 -40.15
CA ALA A 336 -55.07 0.23 -39.76
C ALA A 336 -56.11 0.41 -40.88
N GLU A 337 -55.83 1.31 -41.83
CA GLU A 337 -56.69 1.58 -43.00
C GLU A 337 -56.72 0.41 -44.00
N LEU A 338 -55.78 -0.54 -43.93
CA LEU A 338 -55.78 -1.76 -44.75
C LEU A 338 -56.71 -2.85 -44.20
N GLU A 339 -57.10 -2.78 -42.92
CA GLU A 339 -57.97 -3.78 -42.27
C GLU A 339 -59.46 -3.55 -42.57
N THR A 340 -59.82 -2.30 -42.90
CA THR A 340 -61.21 -1.90 -43.14
C THR A 340 -61.41 -1.52 -44.61
N TYR A 341 -62.47 -2.03 -45.24
CA TYR A 341 -62.78 -1.73 -46.64
C TYR A 341 -62.93 -0.22 -46.94
N SER A 342 -63.51 0.54 -46.01
CA SER A 342 -63.62 2.00 -46.15
C SER A 342 -62.26 2.70 -46.14
N GLY A 343 -61.29 2.19 -45.37
CA GLY A 343 -59.93 2.72 -45.32
C GLY A 343 -59.18 2.47 -46.63
N LEU A 344 -59.34 1.28 -47.21
CA LEU A 344 -58.79 0.93 -48.53
C LEU A 344 -59.31 1.86 -49.63
N ALA A 345 -60.60 2.18 -49.64
CA ALA A 345 -61.20 3.07 -50.65
C ALA A 345 -60.72 4.54 -50.51
N SER A 346 -60.54 5.02 -49.27
CA SER A 346 -59.93 6.33 -49.00
C SER A 346 -58.48 6.39 -49.43
N LEU A 347 -57.72 5.31 -49.19
CA LEU A 347 -56.33 5.18 -49.64
C LEU A 347 -56.23 5.16 -51.18
N GLU A 348 -57.05 4.37 -51.85
CA GLU A 348 -57.12 4.31 -53.32
C GLU A 348 -57.32 5.70 -53.95
N SER A 349 -58.19 6.49 -53.34
CA SER A 349 -58.53 7.85 -53.78
C SER A 349 -57.39 8.85 -53.56
N SER A 350 -56.49 8.58 -52.61
CA SER A 350 -55.36 9.45 -52.25
C SER A 350 -54.15 9.31 -53.18
N PHE A 351 -54.06 8.19 -53.92
CA PHE A 351 -52.95 7.95 -54.83
C PHE A 351 -53.07 8.82 -56.09
N LYS A 352 -51.98 9.51 -56.45
CA LYS A 352 -51.91 10.34 -57.66
C LYS A 352 -52.03 9.47 -58.92
N PRO A 353 -52.69 9.95 -59.99
CA PRO A 353 -52.91 9.18 -61.22
C PRO A 353 -51.64 8.65 -61.89
N LYS A 354 -50.50 9.32 -61.64
CA LYS A 354 -49.15 8.93 -62.11
C LYS A 354 -48.65 7.60 -61.56
N VAL A 355 -49.28 7.07 -60.50
CA VAL A 355 -48.99 5.73 -59.92
C VAL A 355 -49.60 4.62 -60.77
N TYR A 356 -50.70 4.90 -61.48
CA TYR A 356 -51.34 3.95 -62.39
C TYR A 356 -50.70 3.90 -63.79
N GLU A 357 -49.76 4.83 -64.08
CA GLU A 357 -49.05 4.89 -65.36
C GLU A 357 -47.70 4.17 -65.28
N GLN A 358 -47.50 3.12 -66.09
CA GLN A 358 -46.21 2.42 -66.20
C GLN A 358 -45.19 3.29 -66.94
N ASN A 359 -44.23 3.86 -66.20
CA ASN A 359 -43.10 4.60 -66.78
C ASN A 359 -41.85 3.72 -66.84
N VAL A 360 -41.55 3.17 -68.02
CA VAL A 360 -40.27 2.50 -68.30
C VAL A 360 -39.33 3.52 -68.96
N SER A 361 -38.28 3.94 -68.26
CA SER A 361 -37.22 4.78 -68.84
C SER A 361 -35.89 4.03 -68.87
N LEU A 362 -35.24 4.04 -70.04
CA LEU A 362 -33.93 3.42 -70.25
C LEU A 362 -32.81 4.38 -69.80
N PRO A 363 -31.74 3.88 -69.14
CA PRO A 363 -30.63 4.72 -68.70
C PRO A 363 -29.84 5.27 -69.90
N LYS A 364 -29.52 6.58 -69.86
CA LYS A 364 -28.75 7.27 -70.92
C LYS A 364 -27.26 6.89 -70.86
N LYS A 365 -26.64 6.66 -72.03
CA LYS A 365 -25.20 6.34 -72.15
C LYS A 365 -24.34 7.58 -71.87
N LYS A 366 -23.21 7.39 -71.16
CA LYS A 366 -22.19 8.43 -70.92
C LYS A 366 -21.18 8.44 -72.07
N ASP A 367 -21.06 9.54 -72.81
CA ASP A 367 -20.07 9.69 -73.89
C ASP A 367 -18.69 10.03 -73.31
N LEU A 368 -17.75 9.07 -73.37
CA LEU A 368 -16.42 9.13 -72.74
C LEU A 368 -15.33 9.82 -73.59
N ARG A 369 -15.67 10.60 -74.61
CA ARG A 369 -14.66 11.23 -75.49
C ARG A 369 -14.62 12.74 -75.31
N LEU A 370 -13.64 13.22 -74.53
CA LEU A 370 -13.35 14.65 -74.39
C LEU A 370 -12.87 15.26 -75.71
N ASN A 371 -13.38 16.46 -76.01
CA ASN A 371 -13.12 17.21 -77.25
C ASN A 371 -11.62 17.58 -77.39
N PRO A 372 -11.01 17.57 -78.59
CA PRO A 372 -9.58 17.87 -78.79
C PRO A 372 -9.11 19.25 -78.30
N ALA A 373 -10.01 20.22 -78.20
CA ALA A 373 -9.72 21.55 -77.66
C ALA A 373 -9.41 21.50 -76.15
N ALA A 374 -10.21 20.73 -75.39
CA ALA A 374 -10.03 20.56 -73.95
C ALA A 374 -8.70 19.87 -73.60
N ARG A 375 -8.17 19.00 -74.48
CA ARG A 375 -6.85 18.39 -74.29
C ARG A 375 -5.70 19.39 -74.43
N ARG A 376 -5.80 20.33 -75.39
CA ARG A 376 -4.77 21.35 -75.60
C ARG A 376 -4.71 22.34 -74.42
N GLU A 377 -5.87 22.70 -73.89
CA GLU A 377 -5.97 23.58 -72.72
C GLU A 377 -5.35 22.94 -71.46
N LEU A 378 -5.60 21.65 -71.25
CA LEU A 378 -5.03 20.90 -70.13
C LEU A 378 -3.49 20.79 -70.25
N GLN A 379 -2.99 20.57 -71.46
CA GLN A 379 -1.54 20.55 -71.73
C GLN A 379 -0.87 21.91 -71.49
N LEU A 380 -1.55 23.02 -71.84
CA LEU A 380 -1.07 24.38 -71.58
C LEU A 380 -1.02 24.67 -70.07
N GLN A 381 -2.03 24.24 -69.31
CA GLN A 381 -2.05 24.38 -67.85
C GLN A 381 -0.90 23.62 -67.18
N GLU A 382 -0.56 22.43 -67.66
CA GLU A 382 0.59 21.66 -67.15
C GLU A 382 1.92 22.38 -67.42
N GLN A 383 2.09 22.97 -68.61
CA GLN A 383 3.29 23.74 -68.96
C GLN A 383 3.44 25.00 -68.09
N LEU A 384 2.34 25.71 -67.81
CA LEU A 384 2.37 26.89 -66.93
C LEU A 384 2.77 26.53 -65.48
N LYS A 385 2.28 25.40 -64.96
CA LYS A 385 2.67 24.90 -63.62
C LYS A 385 4.17 24.59 -63.54
N LEU A 386 4.73 23.97 -64.58
CA LEU A 386 6.17 23.71 -64.67
C LEU A 386 7.01 25.00 -64.69
N MET A 387 6.50 26.05 -65.33
CA MET A 387 7.15 27.36 -65.42
C MET A 387 7.18 28.07 -64.06
N ASP A 388 6.07 28.03 -63.32
CA ASP A 388 5.97 28.61 -61.97
C ASP A 388 6.93 27.96 -60.97
N LEU A 389 7.08 26.63 -61.02
CA LEU A 389 8.03 25.91 -60.18
C LEU A 389 9.48 26.38 -60.43
N LYS A 390 9.89 26.51 -61.70
CA LYS A 390 11.23 27.00 -62.05
C LYS A 390 11.48 28.45 -61.61
N LEU A 391 10.45 29.30 -61.61
CA LEU A 391 10.56 30.68 -61.14
C LEU A 391 10.74 30.75 -59.62
N LYS A 392 10.10 29.85 -58.86
CA LYS A 392 10.28 29.75 -57.41
C LYS A 392 11.67 29.27 -57.03
N GLU A 393 12.18 28.24 -57.70
CA GLU A 393 13.56 27.74 -57.50
C GLU A 393 14.59 28.86 -57.73
N ARG A 394 14.42 29.65 -58.79
CA ARG A 394 15.32 30.76 -59.12
C ARG A 394 15.27 31.91 -58.12
N LYS A 395 14.11 32.15 -57.50
CA LYS A 395 13.97 33.15 -56.41
C LYS A 395 14.67 32.71 -55.12
N MET A 396 14.66 31.40 -54.81
CA MET A 396 15.32 30.87 -53.62
C MET A 396 16.86 30.96 -53.73
N SER A 397 17.43 30.68 -54.91
CA SER A 397 18.89 30.77 -55.14
C SER A 397 19.48 32.19 -55.03
N VAL A 398 18.65 33.23 -55.16
CA VAL A 398 19.11 34.64 -55.07
C VAL A 398 19.23 35.12 -53.62
N LYS A 399 18.50 34.52 -52.67
CA LYS A 399 18.55 34.91 -51.25
C LYS A 399 19.76 34.33 -50.49
N GLU A 400 20.40 33.28 -51.00
CA GLU A 400 21.52 32.59 -50.32
C GLU A 400 22.89 33.27 -50.51
N GLN A 401 23.01 34.30 -51.36
CA GLN A 401 24.30 34.89 -51.74
C GLN A 401 24.67 36.23 -51.07
N GLU A 402 24.05 36.62 -49.96
CA GLU A 402 24.52 37.77 -49.16
C GLU A 402 25.38 37.29 -47.98
N LYS A 403 26.71 37.44 -48.12
CA LYS A 403 27.67 37.23 -47.01
C LYS A 403 27.70 38.48 -46.12
N PRO A 404 27.65 38.35 -44.78
CA PRO A 404 27.67 39.51 -43.89
C PRO A 404 29.06 40.16 -43.83
N LEU A 405 29.08 41.50 -43.78
CA LEU A 405 30.27 42.33 -43.60
C LEU A 405 30.85 42.16 -42.19
N ARG A 406 32.17 41.92 -42.16
CA ARG A 406 32.98 41.71 -40.96
C ARG A 406 33.20 43.06 -40.27
N PHE A 407 32.71 43.18 -39.03
CA PHE A 407 32.88 44.29 -38.05
C PHE A 407 31.78 45.37 -37.96
N GLN A 408 30.76 45.09 -37.14
CA GLN A 408 30.08 46.07 -36.27
C GLN A 408 29.51 45.32 -35.05
N GLN A 409 30.10 45.49 -33.87
CA GLN A 409 29.51 45.00 -32.62
C GLN A 409 28.40 45.96 -32.20
N ARG A 410 27.16 45.48 -32.21
CA ARG A 410 26.00 46.18 -31.66
C ARG A 410 26.02 45.98 -30.14
N ASN A 411 26.28 47.03 -29.37
CA ASN A 411 26.11 46.99 -27.92
C ASN A 411 24.62 46.84 -27.59
N GLU A 412 24.25 45.68 -27.07
CA GLU A 412 22.90 45.42 -26.56
C GLU A 412 22.71 46.14 -25.21
N LYS A 413 21.57 46.82 -25.05
CA LYS A 413 21.23 47.43 -23.76
C LYS A 413 20.88 46.30 -22.78
N PRO A 414 21.26 46.41 -21.50
CA PRO A 414 20.93 45.37 -20.52
C PRO A 414 19.41 45.20 -20.42
N PRO A 415 18.91 43.97 -20.24
CA PRO A 415 17.49 43.68 -20.16
C PRO A 415 16.87 44.44 -18.98
N GLN A 416 15.70 45.06 -19.22
CA GLN A 416 14.93 45.67 -18.14
C GLN A 416 14.46 44.57 -17.19
N ARG A 417 14.60 44.82 -15.88
CA ARG A 417 14.10 43.90 -14.85
C ARG A 417 12.61 43.65 -15.09
N PRO A 418 12.12 42.42 -14.92
CA PRO A 418 10.70 42.15 -15.05
C PRO A 418 9.92 43.01 -14.04
N PRO A 419 8.77 43.58 -14.42
CA PRO A 419 7.92 44.29 -13.48
C PRO A 419 7.49 43.33 -12.36
N THR A 420 7.50 43.82 -11.12
CA THR A 420 7.13 43.04 -9.93
C THR A 420 5.79 42.34 -10.16
N PRO A 421 5.68 41.02 -9.93
CA PRO A 421 4.46 40.27 -10.23
C PRO A 421 3.29 40.85 -9.44
N ARG A 422 2.26 41.31 -10.17
CA ARG A 422 0.97 41.68 -9.61
C ARG A 422 0.03 40.48 -9.77
N ILE A 423 -0.65 40.14 -8.69
CA ILE A 423 -1.74 39.16 -8.71
C ILE A 423 -2.79 39.69 -9.71
N LYS A 424 -3.21 38.87 -10.67
CA LYS A 424 -4.27 39.23 -11.63
C LYS A 424 -5.55 39.46 -10.81
N GLU A 425 -6.09 40.68 -10.85
CA GLU A 425 -7.41 40.95 -10.31
C GLU A 425 -8.43 40.13 -11.13
N PRO A 426 -9.31 39.34 -10.48
CA PRO A 426 -10.32 38.58 -11.19
C PRO A 426 -11.22 39.54 -11.99
N LYS A 427 -11.66 39.11 -13.17
CA LYS A 427 -12.57 39.93 -13.97
C LYS A 427 -13.94 39.94 -13.27
N PRO A 428 -14.69 41.06 -13.33
CA PRO A 428 -16.01 41.13 -12.70
C PRO A 428 -16.98 40.07 -13.23
N GLU A 429 -16.79 39.59 -14.47
CA GLU A 429 -17.58 38.53 -15.08
C GLU A 429 -17.35 37.16 -14.41
N ASP A 430 -16.14 36.89 -13.90
CA ASP A 430 -15.82 35.64 -13.21
C ASP A 430 -16.47 35.62 -11.81
N GLU A 431 -16.55 36.79 -11.15
CA GLU A 431 -17.24 36.95 -9.86
C GLU A 431 -18.75 36.72 -10.00
N ASP A 432 -19.38 37.26 -11.04
CA ASP A 432 -20.81 37.05 -11.33
C ASP A 432 -21.12 35.57 -11.62
N MET A 433 -20.21 34.87 -12.31
CA MET A 433 -20.33 33.44 -12.60
C MET A 433 -20.18 32.58 -11.34
N ASP A 434 -19.24 32.94 -10.45
CA ASP A 434 -19.06 32.27 -9.16
C ASP A 434 -20.28 32.49 -8.25
N GLU A 435 -20.84 33.71 -8.22
CA GLU A 435 -22.07 34.01 -7.48
C GLU A 435 -23.27 33.19 -8.00
N ALA A 436 -23.42 33.09 -9.33
CA ALA A 436 -24.45 32.28 -9.97
C ALA A 436 -24.27 30.78 -9.66
N ALA A 437 -23.02 30.28 -9.69
CA ALA A 437 -22.69 28.90 -9.35
C ALA A 437 -22.99 28.58 -7.88
N ILE A 438 -22.67 29.50 -6.96
CA ILE A 438 -22.99 29.37 -5.53
C ILE A 438 -24.51 29.35 -5.32
N LEU A 439 -25.27 30.19 -6.03
CA LEU A 439 -26.73 30.23 -5.95
C LEU A 439 -27.36 28.92 -6.45
N LEU A 440 -26.88 28.41 -7.58
CA LEU A 440 -27.32 27.13 -8.14
C LEU A 440 -26.98 25.96 -7.20
N GLN A 441 -25.79 25.97 -6.59
CA GLN A 441 -25.40 24.98 -5.60
C GLN A 441 -26.29 25.03 -4.34
N LYS A 442 -26.64 26.23 -3.86
CA LYS A 442 -27.58 26.42 -2.73
C LYS A 442 -28.97 25.89 -3.08
N LEU A 443 -29.48 26.16 -4.29
CA LEU A 443 -30.78 25.67 -4.74
C LEU A 443 -30.80 24.13 -4.85
N ILE A 444 -29.79 23.51 -5.43
CA ILE A 444 -29.70 22.05 -5.55
C ILE A 444 -29.61 21.40 -4.16
N ARG A 445 -28.75 21.92 -3.27
CA ARG A 445 -28.65 21.42 -1.87
C ARG A 445 -29.98 21.57 -1.12
N GLY A 446 -30.66 22.70 -1.30
CA GLY A 446 -31.99 22.95 -0.74
C GLY A 446 -33.04 21.98 -1.27
N ARG A 447 -33.06 21.75 -2.59
CA ARG A 447 -34.02 20.84 -3.25
C ARG A 447 -33.79 19.39 -2.86
N ILE A 448 -32.54 18.95 -2.75
CA ILE A 448 -32.18 17.62 -2.24
C ILE A 448 -32.65 17.46 -0.78
N SER A 449 -32.42 18.46 0.07
CA SER A 449 -32.86 18.44 1.47
C SER A 449 -34.39 18.37 1.59
N GLN A 450 -35.11 19.13 0.75
CA GLN A 450 -36.57 19.07 0.67
C GLN A 450 -37.06 17.70 0.19
N ASN A 451 -36.48 17.14 -0.88
CA ASN A 451 -36.87 15.82 -1.38
C ASN A 451 -36.60 14.71 -0.34
N LEU A 452 -35.48 14.77 0.36
CA LEU A 452 -35.18 13.87 1.48
C LEU A 452 -36.20 14.01 2.62
N MET A 453 -36.62 15.24 2.93
CA MET A 453 -37.66 15.51 3.91
C MET A 453 -39.03 14.98 3.46
N TYR A 454 -39.42 15.18 2.20
CA TYR A 454 -40.68 14.67 1.63
C TYR A 454 -40.73 13.14 1.66
N GLN A 455 -39.67 12.47 1.18
CA GLN A 455 -39.56 11.01 1.26
C GLN A 455 -39.55 10.52 2.72
N GLY A 456 -38.90 11.25 3.62
CA GLY A 456 -38.91 10.96 5.05
C GLY A 456 -40.30 11.07 5.67
N LYS A 457 -41.10 12.06 5.24
CA LYS A 457 -42.50 12.26 5.64
C LYS A 457 -43.39 11.15 5.09
N GLU A 458 -43.27 10.79 3.82
CA GLU A 458 -44.04 9.70 3.19
C GLU A 458 -43.80 8.35 3.89
N ARG A 459 -42.53 8.01 4.15
CA ARG A 459 -42.18 6.76 4.87
C ARG A 459 -42.78 6.70 6.28
N ARG A 460 -43.03 7.86 6.90
CA ARG A 460 -43.57 7.97 8.27
C ARG A 460 -45.05 8.36 8.30
N LEU A 461 -45.71 8.45 7.14
CA LEU A 461 -47.08 8.96 7.03
C LEU A 461 -48.08 8.09 7.81
N GLN A 462 -47.92 6.77 7.74
CA GLN A 462 -48.71 5.81 8.52
C GLN A 462 -48.53 6.03 10.03
N LEU A 463 -47.28 6.13 10.52
CA LEU A 463 -46.98 6.41 11.92
C LEU A 463 -47.51 7.79 12.37
N ILE A 464 -47.43 8.81 11.50
CA ILE A 464 -47.97 10.14 11.78
C ILE A 464 -49.50 10.07 11.91
N ASN A 465 -50.19 9.30 11.06
CA ASN A 465 -51.63 9.10 11.14
C ASN A 465 -52.02 8.28 12.37
N GLU A 466 -51.25 7.25 12.73
CA GLU A 466 -51.41 6.48 13.98
C GLU A 466 -51.21 7.35 15.22
N LEU A 467 -50.20 8.22 15.22
CA LEU A 467 -49.96 9.14 16.34
C LEU A 467 -51.02 10.23 16.41
N ARG A 468 -51.50 10.73 15.27
CA ARG A 468 -52.61 11.70 15.20
C ARG A 468 -53.92 11.08 15.70
N THR A 469 -54.27 9.89 15.24
CA THR A 469 -55.46 9.15 15.70
C THR A 469 -55.35 8.79 17.19
N ARG A 470 -54.17 8.35 17.66
CA ARG A 470 -53.94 8.13 19.10
C ARG A 470 -54.06 9.43 19.91
N HIS A 471 -53.59 10.55 19.37
CA HIS A 471 -53.68 11.85 20.04
C HIS A 471 -55.11 12.41 20.03
N THR A 472 -55.88 12.20 18.96
CA THR A 472 -57.32 12.56 18.91
C THR A 472 -58.13 11.67 19.85
N ILE A 473 -57.85 10.37 19.90
CA ILE A 473 -58.46 9.44 20.86
C ILE A 473 -58.10 9.84 22.29
N LYS A 474 -56.82 10.15 22.58
CA LYS A 474 -56.40 10.60 23.92
C LYS A 474 -57.08 11.92 24.31
N ARG A 475 -57.15 12.91 23.42
CA ARG A 475 -57.93 14.15 23.64
C ARG A 475 -59.41 13.87 23.87
N ALA A 476 -60.01 12.94 23.14
CA ALA A 476 -61.41 12.56 23.32
C ALA A 476 -61.64 11.83 24.66
N ILE A 477 -60.68 11.02 25.11
CA ILE A 477 -60.67 10.37 26.42
C ILE A 477 -60.48 11.40 27.53
N ASP A 478 -59.55 12.33 27.40
CA ASP A 478 -59.34 13.41 28.37
C ASP A 478 -60.59 14.32 28.44
N ALA A 479 -61.20 14.66 27.30
CA ALA A 479 -62.44 15.43 27.23
C ALA A 479 -63.67 14.67 27.78
N LYS A 480 -63.70 13.33 27.69
CA LYS A 480 -64.73 12.48 28.32
C LYS A 480 -64.45 12.24 29.81
N GLY A 481 -63.18 12.13 30.20
CA GLY A 481 -62.72 11.99 31.58
C GLY A 481 -63.00 13.24 32.40
N LEU A 482 -62.85 14.44 31.81
CA LEU A 482 -63.30 15.70 32.40
C LEU A 482 -64.83 15.80 32.53
N LYS A 483 -65.60 15.04 31.74
CA LYS A 483 -67.08 15.00 31.84
C LYS A 483 -67.60 13.92 32.80
N GLN A 484 -66.83 12.86 33.06
CA GLN A 484 -67.23 11.75 33.93
C GLN A 484 -66.73 11.89 35.37
N ASN A 485 -65.64 12.61 35.62
CA ASN A 485 -65.14 12.91 36.96
C ASN A 485 -65.29 14.40 37.27
N GLY A 486 -66.50 14.84 37.63
CA GLY A 486 -66.69 16.24 38.04
C GLY A 486 -68.10 16.76 38.26
N GLY A 487 -69.06 15.91 38.63
CA GLY A 487 -70.34 16.35 39.21
C GLY A 487 -70.26 16.36 40.73
N GLN A 488 -70.20 17.57 41.30
CA GLN A 488 -70.50 17.98 42.69
C GLN A 488 -69.45 17.77 43.80
N GLY A 489 -68.88 18.91 44.23
CA GLY A 489 -68.18 19.11 45.49
C GLY A 489 -67.69 20.56 45.61
N VAL A 490 -68.50 21.43 46.21
CA VAL A 490 -68.16 22.83 46.52
C VAL A 490 -67.18 22.88 47.69
N VAL A 491 -66.12 23.71 47.59
CA VAL A 491 -65.56 24.68 48.57
C VAL A 491 -64.07 24.93 48.25
N GLY A 492 -63.78 26.17 47.83
CA GLY A 492 -62.74 27.01 48.45
C GLY A 492 -61.25 26.74 48.26
N ILE A 493 -60.59 27.78 47.73
CA ILE A 493 -59.27 28.33 48.09
C ILE A 493 -58.14 28.10 47.05
N GLY A 494 -57.54 29.24 46.69
CA GLY A 494 -56.51 29.48 45.67
C GLY A 494 -55.30 28.54 45.72
N GLY A 495 -54.58 28.36 44.63
CA GLY A 495 -54.17 29.40 43.69
C GLY A 495 -52.72 29.77 43.99
N LYS A 496 -51.80 29.19 43.23
CA LYS A 496 -50.55 29.75 42.71
C LYS A 496 -49.66 28.60 42.25
N ASP A 497 -49.46 28.51 40.94
CA ASP A 497 -48.13 28.30 40.41
C ASP A 497 -47.91 29.26 39.23
N PRO A 498 -46.66 29.70 39.01
CA PRO A 498 -46.35 30.99 38.43
C PRO A 498 -46.04 30.93 36.93
N GLN A 499 -46.44 32.00 36.26
CA GLN A 499 -45.76 32.73 35.18
C GLN A 499 -44.69 31.98 34.36
N ASP A 500 -44.93 31.86 33.06
CA ASP A 500 -43.92 32.26 32.09
C ASP A 500 -44.49 33.30 31.11
N LYS A 501 -43.84 34.46 31.13
CA LYS A 501 -43.97 35.60 30.24
C LYS A 501 -43.21 35.22 28.95
N SER A 502 -43.70 35.53 27.76
CA SER A 502 -43.46 36.84 27.16
C SER A 502 -44.44 37.08 26.01
N GLY A 503 -45.24 38.14 26.15
CA GLY A 503 -45.90 38.77 25.02
C GLY A 503 -44.89 39.47 24.13
N ALA A 504 -45.13 39.38 22.83
CA ALA A 504 -44.74 40.38 21.86
C ALA A 504 -45.77 41.51 21.92
N GLU A 505 -45.32 42.75 22.12
CA GLU A 505 -46.10 43.93 21.78
C GLU A 505 -45.86 44.26 20.31
N ALA A 506 -46.96 44.23 19.57
CA ALA A 506 -47.12 44.91 18.30
C ALA A 506 -47.70 46.30 18.60
N GLU A 507 -47.08 47.35 18.07
CA GLU A 507 -47.80 48.58 17.76
C GLU A 507 -48.25 48.53 16.30
N GLY A 508 -49.57 48.59 16.13
CA GLY A 508 -50.23 48.66 14.85
C GLY A 508 -50.42 50.11 14.38
N GLY A 509 -50.49 50.27 13.07
CA GLY A 509 -51.04 51.43 12.39
C GLY A 509 -51.99 50.94 11.30
N ASN A 510 -53.26 50.87 11.66
CA ASN A 510 -54.40 50.50 10.84
C ASN A 510 -54.78 51.67 9.91
N PHE A 511 -55.17 51.45 8.65
CA PHE A 511 -56.50 51.88 8.18
C PHE A 511 -56.83 51.45 6.75
N GLU A 512 -58.11 51.14 6.57
CA GLU A 512 -58.76 50.52 5.43
C GLU A 512 -59.08 51.49 4.28
N SER A 513 -59.25 50.91 3.08
CA SER A 513 -60.56 50.78 2.42
C SER A 513 -60.58 51.08 0.92
N LYS A 514 -61.36 50.23 0.25
CA LYS A 514 -62.14 50.39 -0.99
C LYS A 514 -61.61 49.76 -2.29
N ARG A 515 -62.47 48.86 -2.78
CA ARG A 515 -62.50 48.23 -4.10
C ARG A 515 -63.20 49.15 -5.11
N SER A 516 -62.76 49.12 -6.37
CA SER A 516 -63.57 48.99 -7.60
C SER A 516 -62.61 49.00 -8.81
N ALA A 517 -62.53 47.91 -9.58
CA ALA A 517 -63.23 47.71 -10.86
C ALA A 517 -62.47 48.27 -12.09
N GLY A 518 -62.26 47.43 -13.10
CA GLY A 518 -61.79 47.82 -14.43
C GLY A 518 -61.13 46.68 -15.18
N GLY A 519 -61.85 46.08 -16.13
CA GLY A 519 -61.37 44.98 -16.98
C GLY A 519 -60.85 45.42 -18.37
N GLY A 520 -60.37 44.44 -19.12
CA GLY A 520 -60.00 44.50 -20.55
C GLY A 520 -58.87 43.49 -20.85
N LYS A 521 -59.17 42.30 -21.40
CA LYS A 521 -59.12 41.90 -22.84
C LYS A 521 -57.70 42.00 -23.44
N SER A 522 -57.14 41.08 -24.22
CA SER A 522 -57.47 39.76 -24.80
C SER A 522 -56.30 39.34 -25.74
N PHE A 523 -56.33 38.10 -26.28
CA PHE A 523 -55.43 37.42 -27.25
C PHE A 523 -54.22 36.69 -26.65
N GLY A 524 -54.00 35.38 -26.76
CA GLY A 524 -54.64 34.30 -27.52
C GLY A 524 -53.60 33.59 -28.41
N ARG A 525 -53.24 32.32 -28.12
CA ARG A 525 -53.08 31.27 -29.15
C ARG A 525 -53.00 29.87 -28.53
N GLU A 526 -53.67 28.98 -29.23
CA GLU A 526 -53.94 27.57 -29.00
C GLU A 526 -52.72 26.67 -29.30
N GLY A 527 -52.78 25.41 -28.83
CA GLY A 527 -52.03 24.32 -29.46
C GLY A 527 -51.73 23.12 -28.57
N ALA A 528 -52.72 22.23 -28.43
CA ALA A 528 -52.65 20.76 -28.51
C ALA A 528 -51.64 19.97 -27.64
N ASN A 529 -52.12 19.12 -26.71
CA ASN A 529 -52.26 17.64 -26.84
C ASN A 529 -50.90 16.91 -26.85
N SER A 530 -50.62 15.83 -26.13
CA SER A 530 -51.38 14.88 -25.32
C SER A 530 -50.35 13.82 -24.87
N SER A 531 -50.35 13.40 -23.62
CA SER A 531 -50.02 12.02 -23.25
C SER A 531 -50.41 11.76 -21.81
N ASP A 532 -51.60 11.18 -21.70
CA ASP A 532 -51.98 10.10 -20.81
C ASP A 532 -51.77 10.27 -19.31
N GLY A 533 -52.92 10.54 -18.69
CA GLY A 533 -53.14 10.49 -17.26
C GLY A 533 -53.13 9.08 -16.72
N ILE A 534 -52.40 8.92 -15.62
CA ILE A 534 -52.73 7.93 -14.60
C ILE A 534 -53.68 8.66 -13.66
N GLY A 535 -54.98 8.36 -13.78
CA GLY A 535 -56.02 8.90 -12.93
C GLY A 535 -55.74 8.56 -11.47
N GLU A 536 -55.73 9.59 -10.63
CA GLU A 536 -55.91 9.47 -9.18
C GLU A 536 -57.23 8.74 -8.93
N ILE A 537 -57.15 7.53 -8.38
CA ILE A 537 -58.31 6.83 -7.84
C ILE A 537 -58.60 7.47 -6.48
N GLU A 538 -59.51 8.43 -6.46
CA GLU A 538 -60.18 8.86 -5.24
C GLU A 538 -61.04 7.69 -4.72
N PHE A 539 -60.63 7.10 -3.60
CA PHE A 539 -61.49 6.19 -2.84
C PHE A 539 -62.54 7.02 -2.11
N VAL A 540 -63.77 7.01 -2.64
CA VAL A 540 -64.97 7.49 -1.94
C VAL A 540 -65.38 6.42 -0.94
N GLU A 541 -65.16 6.67 0.35
CA GLU A 541 -65.71 5.87 1.45
C GLU A 541 -67.20 6.20 1.61
N GLY A 542 -68.08 5.21 1.41
CA GLY A 542 -69.45 5.24 1.94
C GLY A 542 -70.55 4.75 1.00
N GLU A 543 -70.72 3.45 0.85
CA GLU A 543 -72.02 2.83 0.54
C GLU A 543 -72.21 1.62 1.46
N GLU A 544 -73.17 1.70 2.39
CA GLU A 544 -73.64 0.56 3.16
C GLU A 544 -74.52 -0.30 2.24
N PHE A 545 -74.10 -1.55 2.00
CA PHE A 545 -74.85 -2.51 1.19
C PHE A 545 -75.99 -3.12 2.04
N GLU A 546 -77.22 -2.69 1.79
CA GLU A 546 -78.43 -3.32 2.32
C GLU A 546 -78.75 -4.58 1.48
N VAL A 547 -78.68 -5.77 2.10
CA VAL A 547 -79.04 -7.04 1.44
C VAL A 547 -80.55 -7.23 1.54
N VAL A 548 -81.24 -7.06 0.42
CA VAL A 548 -82.66 -7.38 0.27
C VAL A 548 -82.86 -8.90 0.34
N LEU A 549 -83.42 -9.38 1.46
CA LEU A 549 -83.88 -10.75 1.66
C LEU A 549 -85.28 -10.92 1.07
N ASP A 550 -85.41 -11.03 -0.24
CA ASP A 550 -86.66 -11.49 -0.89
C ASP A 550 -86.31 -12.24 -2.18
N ASP A 551 -85.95 -13.53 -2.07
CA ASP A 551 -85.74 -14.39 -3.26
C ASP A 551 -85.86 -15.91 -2.99
N LEU A 552 -86.50 -16.33 -1.89
CA LEU A 552 -86.59 -17.75 -1.48
C LEU A 552 -87.77 -18.55 -2.08
N ASP A 553 -88.65 -17.92 -2.88
CA ASP A 553 -89.85 -18.59 -3.44
C ASP A 553 -89.77 -18.89 -4.96
N SER A 554 -88.62 -18.68 -5.62
CA SER A 554 -88.47 -19.01 -7.04
C SER A 554 -88.13 -20.50 -7.27
N PRO A 555 -88.73 -21.19 -8.26
CA PRO A 555 -88.53 -22.63 -8.48
C PRO A 555 -87.09 -23.03 -8.88
N ASN A 556 -86.18 -22.07 -9.07
CA ASN A 556 -84.78 -22.28 -9.46
C ASN A 556 -83.78 -21.75 -8.40
N TRP A 557 -84.21 -21.56 -7.14
CA TRP A 557 -83.36 -21.00 -6.09
C TRP A 557 -82.13 -21.86 -5.75
N ILE A 558 -82.24 -23.19 -5.92
CA ILE A 558 -81.14 -24.13 -5.68
C ILE A 558 -80.03 -23.95 -6.72
N ASP A 559 -80.39 -23.74 -7.99
CA ASP A 559 -79.41 -23.53 -9.07
C ASP A 559 -78.66 -22.20 -8.88
N LYS A 560 -79.37 -21.13 -8.50
CA LYS A 560 -78.75 -19.83 -8.14
C LYS A 560 -77.86 -19.93 -6.90
N LEU A 561 -78.23 -20.74 -5.91
CA LEU A 561 -77.40 -20.99 -4.72
C LEU A 561 -76.13 -21.79 -5.07
N PHE A 562 -76.24 -22.74 -6.01
CA PHE A 562 -75.11 -23.52 -6.48
C PHE A 562 -74.15 -22.65 -7.32
N GLU A 563 -74.68 -21.82 -8.21
CA GLU A 563 -73.91 -20.84 -8.98
C GLU A 563 -73.21 -19.83 -8.08
N SER A 564 -73.89 -19.28 -7.07
CA SER A 564 -73.27 -18.34 -6.13
C SER A 564 -72.19 -18.99 -5.26
N ASN A 565 -72.35 -20.26 -4.85
CA ASN A 565 -71.33 -21.00 -4.13
C ASN A 565 -70.10 -21.30 -5.00
N VAL A 566 -70.29 -21.71 -6.26
CA VAL A 566 -69.18 -21.95 -7.19
C VAL A 566 -68.46 -20.65 -7.53
N GLN A 567 -69.20 -19.56 -7.73
CA GLN A 567 -68.62 -18.22 -7.92
C GLN A 567 -67.86 -17.75 -6.67
N ALA A 568 -68.42 -17.94 -5.47
CA ALA A 568 -67.76 -17.60 -4.22
C ALA A 568 -66.49 -18.42 -3.97
N GLU A 569 -66.48 -19.71 -4.33
CA GLU A 569 -65.28 -20.55 -4.23
C GLU A 569 -64.19 -20.10 -5.21
N PHE A 570 -64.56 -19.74 -6.44
CA PHE A 570 -63.62 -19.23 -7.43
C PHE A 570 -63.05 -17.87 -7.03
N VAL A 571 -63.90 -16.95 -6.57
CA VAL A 571 -63.49 -15.64 -6.03
C VAL A 571 -62.61 -15.82 -4.80
N GLY A 572 -62.94 -16.75 -3.90
CA GLY A 572 -62.13 -17.09 -2.74
C GLY A 572 -60.73 -17.59 -3.12
N LYS A 573 -60.63 -18.50 -4.11
CA LYS A 573 -59.33 -18.99 -4.63
C LYS A 573 -58.53 -17.88 -5.32
N ALA A 574 -59.18 -17.00 -6.07
CA ALA A 574 -58.52 -15.86 -6.71
C ALA A 574 -57.97 -14.85 -5.68
N LEU A 575 -58.75 -14.53 -4.65
CA LEU A 575 -58.33 -13.66 -3.56
C LEU A 575 -57.21 -14.28 -2.72
N ASP A 576 -57.28 -15.59 -2.43
CA ASP A 576 -56.23 -16.30 -1.72
C ASP A 576 -54.92 -16.32 -2.53
N PHE A 577 -55.00 -16.57 -3.85
CA PHE A 577 -53.85 -16.46 -4.75
C PHE A 577 -53.23 -15.05 -4.76
N LEU A 578 -54.06 -14.02 -4.93
CA LEU A 578 -53.60 -12.62 -4.89
C LEU A 578 -52.99 -12.26 -3.53
N SER A 579 -53.53 -12.78 -2.43
CA SER A 579 -52.98 -12.55 -1.08
C SER A 579 -51.59 -13.18 -0.93
N LYS A 580 -51.39 -14.39 -1.45
CA LYS A 580 -50.11 -15.11 -1.43
C LYS A 580 -49.06 -14.41 -2.30
N GLU A 581 -49.44 -13.95 -3.50
CA GLU A 581 -48.54 -13.17 -4.37
C GLU A 581 -48.18 -11.81 -3.75
N LEU A 582 -49.11 -11.17 -3.05
CA LEU A 582 -48.83 -9.93 -2.33
C LEU A 582 -47.85 -10.14 -1.16
N VAL A 583 -48.00 -11.24 -0.40
CA VAL A 583 -47.04 -11.62 0.65
C VAL A 583 -45.67 -11.92 0.04
N ARG A 584 -45.63 -12.69 -1.05
CA ARG A 584 -44.41 -13.00 -1.80
C ARG A 584 -43.70 -11.72 -2.28
N LEU A 585 -44.41 -10.78 -2.88
CA LEU A 585 -43.85 -9.50 -3.33
C LEU A 585 -43.31 -8.65 -2.17
N ARG A 586 -43.97 -8.68 -1.00
CA ARG A 586 -43.47 -8.01 0.21
C ARG A 586 -42.18 -8.66 0.71
N GLU A 587 -42.11 -9.98 0.69
CA GLU A 587 -40.91 -10.73 1.08
C GLU A 587 -39.76 -10.51 0.11
N GLU A 588 -40.01 -10.54 -1.19
CA GLU A 588 -39.00 -10.24 -2.23
C GLU A 588 -38.44 -8.82 -2.08
N ARG A 589 -39.30 -7.82 -1.85
CA ARG A 589 -38.86 -6.44 -1.57
C ARG A 589 -38.05 -6.35 -0.27
N ARG A 590 -38.45 -7.07 0.79
CA ARG A 590 -37.72 -7.12 2.07
C ARG A 590 -36.35 -7.75 1.89
N ILE A 591 -36.25 -8.87 1.17
CA ILE A 591 -34.98 -9.56 0.87
C ILE A 591 -34.09 -8.65 0.02
N SER A 592 -34.62 -8.02 -1.03
CA SER A 592 -33.87 -7.08 -1.87
C SER A 592 -33.31 -5.90 -1.06
N ALA A 593 -34.10 -5.34 -0.13
CA ALA A 593 -33.64 -4.28 0.76
C ALA A 593 -32.52 -4.75 1.71
N MET A 594 -32.62 -5.98 2.24
CA MET A 594 -31.56 -6.58 3.08
C MET A 594 -30.27 -6.82 2.30
N VAL A 595 -30.37 -7.31 1.06
CA VAL A 595 -29.22 -7.52 0.16
C VAL A 595 -28.52 -6.20 -0.14
N ARG A 596 -29.26 -5.14 -0.51
CA ARG A 596 -28.70 -3.80 -0.77
C ARG A 596 -28.02 -3.21 0.48
N LEU A 597 -28.57 -3.43 1.66
CA LEU A 597 -27.93 -3.02 2.92
C LEU A 597 -26.62 -3.80 3.15
N ALA A 598 -26.63 -5.11 2.94
CA ALA A 598 -25.44 -5.95 3.09
C ALA A 598 -24.34 -5.55 2.10
N GLU A 599 -24.67 -5.35 0.82
CA GLU A 599 -23.75 -4.86 -0.21
C GLU A 599 -23.16 -3.51 0.16
N ARG A 600 -23.98 -2.57 0.63
CA ARG A 600 -23.49 -1.27 1.10
C ARG A 600 -22.54 -1.41 2.28
N THR A 601 -22.84 -2.27 3.25
CA THR A 601 -21.91 -2.52 4.37
C THR A 601 -20.61 -3.18 3.94
N ARG A 602 -20.67 -4.07 2.93
CA ARG A 602 -19.48 -4.68 2.34
C ARG A 602 -18.62 -3.66 1.61
N GLN A 603 -19.23 -2.82 0.76
CA GLN A 603 -18.52 -1.74 0.06
C GLN A 603 -17.89 -0.74 1.04
N MET A 604 -18.57 -0.39 2.12
CA MET A 604 -18.00 0.47 3.17
C MET A 604 -16.78 -0.18 3.85
N ARG A 605 -16.84 -1.47 4.17
CA ARG A 605 -15.69 -2.20 4.75
C ARG A 605 -14.55 -2.36 3.76
N GLU A 606 -14.85 -2.66 2.50
CA GLU A 606 -13.85 -2.74 1.43
C GLU A 606 -13.18 -1.38 1.23
N ALA A 607 -13.94 -0.28 1.23
CA ALA A 607 -13.41 1.07 1.17
C ALA A 607 -12.52 1.38 2.39
N ASP A 608 -12.99 1.11 3.61
CA ASP A 608 -12.22 1.33 4.84
C ASP A 608 -10.92 0.49 4.83
N GLU A 609 -10.98 -0.79 4.45
CA GLU A 609 -9.79 -1.64 4.28
C GLU A 609 -8.84 -1.12 3.20
N THR A 610 -9.35 -0.63 2.07
CA THR A 610 -8.49 -0.06 1.02
C THR A 610 -7.79 1.21 1.50
N THR A 611 -8.48 2.08 2.25
CA THR A 611 -7.84 3.26 2.85
C THR A 611 -6.80 2.87 3.89
N HIS A 612 -7.07 1.86 4.73
CA HIS A 612 -6.09 1.33 5.68
C HIS A 612 -4.87 0.73 4.97
N ARG A 613 -5.06 -0.04 3.88
CA ARG A 613 -3.96 -0.57 3.08
C ARG A 613 -3.14 0.53 2.41
N GLN A 614 -3.77 1.58 1.92
CA GLN A 614 -3.07 2.72 1.33
C GLN A 614 -2.21 3.45 2.36
N VAL A 615 -2.74 3.68 3.57
CA VAL A 615 -2.00 4.30 4.67
C VAL A 615 -0.82 3.41 5.13
N GLU A 616 -1.02 2.09 5.22
CA GLU A 616 0.08 1.16 5.54
C GLU A 616 1.15 1.11 4.45
N LEU A 617 0.76 1.16 3.17
CA LEU A 617 1.71 1.20 2.06
C LEU A 617 2.50 2.50 2.04
N ALA A 618 1.85 3.65 2.26
CA ALA A 618 2.53 4.94 2.37
C ALA A 618 3.54 4.94 3.52
N ARG A 619 3.14 4.43 4.69
CA ARG A 619 4.04 4.29 5.84
C ARG A 619 5.23 3.37 5.55
N ARG A 620 5.02 2.26 4.84
CA ARG A 620 6.14 1.38 4.43
C ARG A 620 7.08 2.07 3.45
N GLN A 621 6.56 2.87 2.53
CA GLN A 621 7.40 3.67 1.62
C GLN A 621 8.25 4.67 2.40
N GLU A 622 7.66 5.38 3.36
CA GLU A 622 8.40 6.27 4.26
C GLU A 622 9.48 5.52 5.06
N GLU A 623 9.14 4.36 5.64
CA GLU A 623 10.08 3.51 6.38
C GLU A 623 11.22 2.98 5.48
N ASP A 624 10.92 2.58 4.23
CA ASP A 624 11.91 2.13 3.24
C ASP A 624 12.82 3.27 2.77
N GLU A 625 12.32 4.50 2.67
CA GLU A 625 13.11 5.69 2.37
C GLU A 625 14.04 6.06 3.53
N VAL A 626 13.53 6.02 4.77
CA VAL A 626 14.34 6.23 5.97
C VAL A 626 15.42 5.15 6.06
N PHE A 627 15.09 3.90 5.81
CA PHE A 627 16.05 2.80 5.79
C PHE A 627 17.12 3.00 4.70
N ARG A 628 16.73 3.40 3.49
CA ARG A 628 17.68 3.74 2.41
C ARG A 628 18.61 4.88 2.81
N LYS A 629 18.10 5.93 3.48
CA LYS A 629 18.93 7.04 3.98
C LYS A 629 19.91 6.56 5.05
N ILE A 630 19.47 5.74 6.00
CA ILE A 630 20.34 5.17 7.04
C ILE A 630 21.42 4.28 6.41
N MET A 631 21.06 3.43 5.45
CA MET A 631 22.04 2.57 4.77
C MET A 631 23.06 3.38 3.96
N ARG A 632 22.63 4.48 3.33
CA ARG A 632 23.55 5.40 2.66
C ARG A 632 24.53 6.02 3.67
N ILE A 633 24.04 6.55 4.79
CA ILE A 633 24.90 7.14 5.83
C ILE A 633 25.87 6.08 6.38
N ASN A 634 25.40 4.87 6.65
CA ASN A 634 26.28 3.79 7.12
C ASN A 634 27.36 3.45 6.09
N GLN A 635 27.00 3.38 4.81
CA GLN A 635 27.97 3.16 3.74
C GLN A 635 28.98 4.31 3.66
N GLU A 636 28.53 5.56 3.71
CA GLU A 636 29.39 6.75 3.73
C GLU A 636 30.32 6.75 4.95
N THR A 637 29.85 6.32 6.12
CA THR A 637 30.71 6.22 7.32
C THR A 637 31.74 5.11 7.21
N VAL A 638 31.39 3.98 6.57
CA VAL A 638 32.34 2.89 6.32
C VAL A 638 33.37 3.34 5.30
N ASP A 639 32.94 3.99 4.22
CA ASP A 639 33.82 4.48 3.16
C ASP A 639 34.78 5.54 3.71
N SER A 640 34.30 6.51 4.51
CA SER A 640 35.15 7.49 5.19
C SER A 640 36.15 6.84 6.15
N TYR A 641 35.73 5.83 6.92
CA TYR A 641 36.64 5.11 7.80
C TYR A 641 37.72 4.33 7.03
N LEU A 642 37.35 3.72 5.90
CA LEU A 642 38.30 3.03 5.03
C LEU A 642 39.25 4.01 4.35
N GLU A 643 38.76 5.18 3.92
CA GLU A 643 39.59 6.26 3.38
C GLU A 643 40.61 6.74 4.42
N ASP A 644 40.21 6.92 5.68
CA ASP A 644 41.14 7.31 6.76
C ASP A 644 42.23 6.26 7.01
N ILE A 645 41.87 4.97 7.00
CA ILE A 645 42.85 3.88 7.13
C ILE A 645 43.80 3.87 5.93
N VAL A 646 43.25 4.00 4.72
CA VAL A 646 44.05 4.01 3.49
C VAL A 646 44.98 5.21 3.49
N ALA A 647 44.48 6.41 3.80
CA ALA A 647 45.28 7.63 3.93
C ALA A 647 46.40 7.46 4.96
N GLY A 648 46.10 6.92 6.15
CA GLY A 648 47.12 6.65 7.18
C GLY A 648 48.17 5.63 6.73
N SER A 649 47.78 4.61 5.96
CA SER A 649 48.72 3.62 5.38
C SER A 649 49.58 4.20 4.27
N VAL A 650 49.01 5.09 3.45
CA VAL A 650 49.71 5.82 2.39
C VAL A 650 50.70 6.79 3.01
N ASP A 651 50.32 7.56 4.03
CA ASP A 651 51.22 8.48 4.73
C ASP A 651 52.37 7.74 5.42
N SER A 652 52.10 6.58 6.00
CA SER A 652 53.15 5.72 6.59
C SER A 652 54.12 5.20 5.53
N SER A 653 53.60 4.74 4.39
CA SER A 653 54.40 4.23 3.26
C SER A 653 55.19 5.36 2.59
N ALA A 654 54.57 6.51 2.37
CA ALA A 654 55.20 7.71 1.83
C ALA A 654 56.28 8.24 2.79
N GLY A 655 56.03 8.22 4.10
CA GLY A 655 57.02 8.58 5.12
C GLY A 655 58.23 7.64 5.15
N LEU A 656 58.02 6.33 4.95
CA LEU A 656 59.12 5.36 4.80
C LEU A 656 59.91 5.58 3.51
N HIS A 657 59.23 5.78 2.38
CA HIS A 657 59.86 6.08 1.09
C HIS A 657 60.62 7.41 1.11
N ALA A 658 60.08 8.44 1.76
CA ALA A 658 60.78 9.72 1.94
C ALA A 658 62.06 9.52 2.76
N LYS A 659 62.00 8.74 3.85
CA LYS A 659 63.18 8.43 4.67
C LYS A 659 64.23 7.62 3.91
N SER A 660 63.84 6.64 3.09
CA SER A 660 64.79 5.88 2.28
C SER A 660 65.44 6.78 1.21
N SER A 661 64.66 7.60 0.51
CA SER A 661 65.17 8.53 -0.49
C SER A 661 66.09 9.59 0.12
N VAL A 662 65.78 10.11 1.31
CA VAL A 662 66.66 11.03 2.04
C VAL A 662 67.96 10.34 2.46
N LYS A 663 67.92 9.07 2.89
CA LYS A 663 69.13 8.30 3.19
C LYS A 663 70.00 8.08 1.95
N GLU A 664 69.40 7.65 0.84
CA GLU A 664 70.12 7.47 -0.42
C GLU A 664 70.74 8.79 -0.92
N TYR A 665 70.02 9.90 -0.77
CA TYR A 665 70.55 11.22 -1.10
C TYR A 665 71.69 11.64 -0.16
N ALA A 666 71.55 11.40 1.15
CA ALA A 666 72.59 11.68 2.13
C ALA A 666 73.86 10.84 1.89
N GLU A 667 73.71 9.56 1.51
CA GLU A 667 74.83 8.68 1.13
C GLU A 667 75.51 9.16 -0.14
N LYS A 668 74.75 9.61 -1.16
CA LYS A 668 75.32 10.23 -2.37
C LYS A 668 76.08 11.52 -2.05
N VAL A 669 75.53 12.36 -1.18
CA VAL A 669 76.20 13.60 -0.73
C VAL A 669 77.46 13.27 0.07
N ALA A 670 77.42 12.29 0.98
CA ALA A 670 78.58 11.85 1.74
C ALA A 670 79.69 11.28 0.83
N ALA A 671 79.33 10.47 -0.18
CA ALA A 671 80.28 9.95 -1.16
C ALA A 671 80.89 11.06 -2.02
N LEU A 672 80.10 12.08 -2.39
CA LEU A 672 80.61 13.26 -3.08
C LEU A 672 81.55 14.07 -2.17
N MET A 673 81.19 14.29 -0.91
CA MET A 673 82.02 14.99 0.07
C MET A 673 83.35 14.27 0.28
N GLU A 674 83.32 12.94 0.44
CA GLU A 674 84.52 12.10 0.54
C GLU A 674 85.37 12.15 -0.75
N SER A 675 84.72 12.24 -1.91
CA SER A 675 85.43 12.39 -3.19
C SER A 675 86.06 13.78 -3.36
N MET A 676 85.42 14.84 -2.81
CA MET A 676 85.98 16.19 -2.80
C MET A 676 87.12 16.31 -1.80
N GLU A 677 86.96 15.78 -0.59
CA GLU A 677 88.00 15.76 0.44
C GLU A 677 89.23 14.97 -0.03
N LYS A 678 89.05 13.84 -0.73
CA LYS A 678 90.16 13.12 -1.40
C LYS A 678 90.79 13.92 -2.54
N ARG A 679 90.05 14.81 -3.19
CA ARG A 679 90.57 15.69 -4.25
C ARG A 679 91.36 16.85 -3.67
N GLU A 680 90.89 17.43 -2.57
CA GLU A 680 91.57 18.46 -1.78
C GLU A 680 92.83 17.93 -1.10
N LEU A 681 92.80 16.72 -0.54
CA LEU A 681 93.97 16.06 0.03
C LEU A 681 95.02 15.71 -1.03
N ARG A 682 94.60 15.28 -2.23
CA ARG A 682 95.52 15.09 -3.37
C ARG A 682 96.10 16.42 -3.86
N ALA A 683 95.31 17.49 -3.87
CA ALA A 683 95.78 18.83 -4.22
C ALA A 683 96.72 19.43 -3.14
N ALA A 684 96.64 18.95 -1.89
CA ALA A 684 97.55 19.35 -0.81
C ALA A 684 98.87 18.55 -0.77
N GLU A 685 98.93 17.36 -1.39
CA GLU A 685 100.17 16.57 -1.55
C GLU A 685 101.02 17.02 -2.74
N GLU A 686 100.43 17.72 -3.72
CA GLU A 686 101.12 18.29 -4.88
C GLU A 686 101.37 19.80 -4.65
N ASP A 687 102.50 20.14 -4.04
CA ASP A 687 103.03 21.52 -3.96
C ASP A 687 103.38 22.03 -5.36
N GLU A 688 102.39 22.43 -6.16
CA GLU A 688 102.56 23.31 -7.34
C GLU A 688 101.40 24.30 -7.50
N ILE A 689 101.79 25.54 -7.77
CA ILE A 689 101.04 26.80 -7.68
C ILE A 689 100.27 27.05 -8.99
N GLU A 690 98.94 27.17 -8.92
CA GLU A 690 98.06 28.11 -9.67
C GLU A 690 96.61 27.57 -9.67
N ALA A 691 95.87 27.83 -8.60
CA ALA A 691 94.41 27.69 -8.62
C ALA A 691 93.83 28.87 -9.42
N ASP A 692 93.69 28.70 -10.73
CA ASP A 692 93.02 29.66 -11.60
C ASP A 692 91.65 30.00 -11.03
N GLY A 693 91.36 31.30 -10.84
CA GLY A 693 90.06 31.76 -10.35
C GLY A 693 88.87 31.28 -11.18
N SER A 694 89.11 30.80 -12.41
CA SER A 694 88.11 30.12 -13.25
C SER A 694 87.64 28.78 -12.68
N THR A 695 88.53 28.01 -12.03
CA THR A 695 88.19 26.72 -11.39
C THR A 695 87.40 26.92 -10.11
N ILE A 696 87.78 27.89 -9.28
CA ILE A 696 87.04 28.28 -8.07
C ILE A 696 85.66 28.83 -8.44
N VAL A 697 85.56 29.65 -9.49
CA VAL A 697 84.27 30.15 -9.99
C VAL A 697 83.44 29.01 -10.59
N ALA A 698 84.05 28.06 -11.31
CA ALA A 698 83.35 26.88 -11.82
C ALA A 698 82.80 26.00 -10.68
N ASP A 699 83.57 25.82 -9.60
CA ASP A 699 83.14 25.09 -8.40
C ASP A 699 82.05 25.84 -7.62
N LEU A 700 82.11 27.18 -7.52
CA LEU A 700 81.03 27.98 -6.94
C LEU A 700 79.76 27.96 -7.80
N VAL A 701 79.89 27.98 -9.13
CA VAL A 701 78.75 27.90 -10.05
C VAL A 701 78.12 26.50 -10.01
N MET A 702 78.92 25.44 -9.97
CA MET A 702 78.44 24.06 -9.85
C MET A 702 77.83 23.77 -8.47
N SER A 703 78.35 24.35 -7.38
CA SER A 703 77.83 24.12 -6.02
C SER A 703 76.60 24.96 -5.68
N PHE A 704 76.49 26.19 -6.18
CA PHE A 704 75.40 27.09 -5.81
C PHE A 704 74.41 27.39 -6.93
N LEU A 705 74.87 27.60 -8.17
CA LEU A 705 74.00 28.09 -9.24
C LEU A 705 73.26 26.96 -9.95
N VAL A 706 73.95 25.88 -10.31
CA VAL A 706 73.34 24.74 -11.03
C VAL A 706 72.22 24.08 -10.20
N PRO A 707 72.40 23.78 -8.90
CA PRO A 707 71.33 23.21 -8.08
C PRO A 707 70.15 24.16 -7.89
N GLU A 708 70.38 25.49 -7.85
CA GLU A 708 69.28 26.45 -7.73
C GLU A 708 68.49 26.58 -9.03
N VAL A 709 69.17 26.58 -10.17
CA VAL A 709 68.53 26.55 -11.50
C VAL A 709 67.75 25.25 -11.71
N GLU A 710 68.28 24.10 -11.26
CA GLU A 710 67.54 22.83 -11.28
C GLU A 710 66.33 22.85 -10.34
N ARG A 711 66.45 23.43 -9.14
CA ARG A 711 65.32 23.62 -8.23
C ARG A 711 64.25 24.53 -8.83
N GLU A 712 64.63 25.63 -9.47
CA GLU A 712 63.69 26.52 -10.16
C GLU A 712 63.04 25.83 -11.36
N TYR A 713 63.81 25.06 -12.14
CA TYR A 713 63.30 24.27 -13.25
C TYR A 713 62.25 23.25 -12.77
N ILE A 714 62.56 22.46 -11.74
CA ILE A 714 61.63 21.50 -11.15
C ILE A 714 60.38 22.21 -10.59
N ARG A 715 60.55 23.34 -9.88
CA ARG A 715 59.41 24.15 -9.39
C ARG A 715 58.54 24.65 -10.54
N SER A 716 59.13 25.08 -11.65
CA SER A 716 58.39 25.54 -12.83
C SER A 716 57.64 24.38 -13.52
N GLN A 717 58.27 23.20 -13.58
CA GLN A 717 57.68 21.97 -14.11
C GLN A 717 56.46 21.55 -13.28
N ILE A 718 56.60 21.53 -11.96
CA ILE A 718 55.51 21.22 -11.01
C ILE A 718 54.38 22.24 -11.17
N LYS A 719 54.67 23.54 -11.29
CA LYS A 719 53.65 24.57 -11.53
C LYS A 719 52.90 24.34 -12.85
N LEU A 720 53.61 23.97 -13.92
CA LEU A 720 52.98 23.66 -15.21
C LEU A 720 52.09 22.41 -15.13
N ASP A 721 52.52 21.37 -14.42
CA ASP A 721 51.70 20.18 -14.23
C ASP A 721 50.49 20.44 -13.34
N GLN A 722 50.66 21.19 -12.24
CA GLN A 722 49.55 21.65 -11.40
C GLN A 722 48.55 22.52 -12.18
N HIS A 723 49.02 23.37 -13.09
CA HIS A 723 48.16 24.21 -13.92
C HIS A 723 47.25 23.39 -14.85
N LYS A 724 47.72 22.25 -15.37
CA LYS A 724 46.89 21.33 -16.17
C LYS A 724 45.72 20.77 -15.36
N TYR A 725 45.99 20.35 -14.12
CA TYR A 725 44.96 19.83 -13.22
C TYR A 725 43.99 20.94 -12.75
N LEU A 726 44.49 22.15 -12.48
CA LEU A 726 43.65 23.31 -12.17
C LEU A 726 42.74 23.71 -13.33
N LEU A 727 43.26 23.72 -14.57
CA LEU A 727 42.45 23.97 -15.77
C LEU A 727 41.40 22.88 -15.99
N ALA A 728 41.75 21.61 -15.74
CA ALA A 728 40.81 20.50 -15.83
C ALA A 728 39.68 20.66 -14.79
N ALA A 729 40.02 20.95 -13.53
CA ALA A 729 39.06 21.20 -12.46
C ALA A 729 38.18 22.43 -12.77
N HIS A 730 38.78 23.51 -13.28
CA HIS A 730 38.03 24.70 -13.69
C HIS A 730 37.06 24.37 -14.84
N ARG A 731 37.49 23.62 -15.86
CA ARG A 731 36.60 23.21 -16.95
C ARG A 731 35.46 22.34 -16.44
N THR A 732 35.72 21.34 -15.59
CA THR A 732 34.66 20.47 -15.08
C THR A 732 33.64 21.25 -14.24
N ILE A 733 34.10 22.15 -13.37
CA ILE A 733 33.19 22.94 -12.52
C ILE A 733 32.31 23.86 -13.38
N TYR A 734 32.89 24.58 -14.34
CA TYR A 734 32.11 25.51 -15.16
C TYR A 734 31.26 24.80 -16.24
N ASP A 735 31.71 23.66 -16.77
CA ASP A 735 30.89 22.82 -17.66
C ASP A 735 29.69 22.21 -16.90
N ASP A 736 29.87 21.84 -15.63
CA ASP A 736 28.76 21.34 -14.82
C ASP A 736 27.79 22.45 -14.40
N VAL A 737 28.28 23.66 -14.10
CA VAL A 737 27.43 24.84 -13.84
C VAL A 737 26.60 25.18 -15.07
N THR A 738 27.21 25.22 -16.26
CA THR A 738 26.49 25.50 -17.52
C THR A 738 25.48 24.42 -17.88
N ARG A 739 25.80 23.13 -17.64
CA ARG A 739 24.83 22.03 -17.79
C ARG A 739 23.65 22.15 -16.83
N ILE A 740 23.87 22.58 -15.60
CA ILE A 740 22.80 22.80 -14.63
C ILE A 740 21.91 23.96 -15.08
N GLU A 741 22.50 25.06 -15.57
CA GLU A 741 21.77 26.18 -16.15
C GLU A 741 20.93 25.75 -17.37
N ASP A 742 21.51 24.97 -18.29
CA ASP A 742 20.80 24.43 -19.46
C ASP A 742 19.66 23.47 -19.07
N GLN A 743 19.86 22.64 -18.04
CA GLN A 743 18.81 21.74 -17.52
C GLN A 743 17.66 22.52 -16.88
N LEU A 744 17.95 23.60 -16.16
CA LEU A 744 16.92 24.47 -15.58
C LEU A 744 16.11 25.18 -16.67
N MET A 745 16.78 25.64 -17.73
CA MET A 745 16.11 26.24 -18.90
C MET A 745 15.27 25.23 -19.69
N LEU A 746 15.73 23.99 -19.80
CA LEU A 746 14.97 22.93 -20.46
C LEU A 746 13.73 22.56 -19.65
N ASN A 747 13.87 22.48 -18.32
CA ASN A 747 12.75 22.18 -17.42
C ASN A 747 11.69 23.29 -17.48
N SER A 748 12.09 24.56 -17.48
CA SER A 748 11.13 25.66 -17.62
C SER A 748 10.41 25.63 -18.98
N GLN A 749 11.11 25.32 -20.08
CA GLN A 749 10.46 25.17 -21.38
C GLN A 749 9.51 23.96 -21.44
N THR A 750 9.84 22.86 -20.75
CA THR A 750 8.92 21.71 -20.68
C THR A 750 7.69 22.00 -19.82
N GLU A 751 7.82 22.82 -18.79
CA GLU A 751 6.68 23.30 -17.99
C GLU A 751 5.79 24.24 -18.81
N GLU A 752 6.37 25.17 -19.58
CA GLU A 752 5.63 26.04 -20.51
C GLU A 752 4.89 25.23 -21.60
N LEU A 753 5.54 24.22 -22.19
CA LEU A 753 4.90 23.33 -23.18
C LEU A 753 3.84 22.42 -22.56
N GLN A 754 3.97 22.07 -21.28
CA GLN A 754 2.93 21.34 -20.55
C GLN A 754 1.73 22.22 -20.25
N GLU A 755 1.94 23.48 -19.87
CA GLU A 755 0.86 24.47 -19.73
C GLU A 755 0.17 24.78 -21.06
N GLU A 756 0.90 24.90 -22.17
CA GLU A 756 0.30 25.05 -23.50
C GLU A 756 -0.50 23.81 -23.93
N LEU A 757 0.00 22.60 -23.65
CA LEU A 757 -0.72 21.36 -23.97
C LEU A 757 -1.95 21.16 -23.07
N GLU A 758 -1.92 21.62 -21.82
CA GLU A 758 -3.08 21.63 -20.92
C GLU A 758 -4.11 22.68 -21.35
N ALA A 759 -3.68 23.86 -21.84
CA ALA A 759 -4.57 24.87 -22.41
C ALA A 759 -5.26 24.38 -23.70
N ASP A 760 -4.54 23.68 -24.58
CA ASP A 760 -5.10 23.09 -25.80
C ASP A 760 -6.06 21.92 -25.53
N LEU A 761 -5.99 21.28 -24.35
CA LEU A 761 -6.92 20.23 -23.93
C LEU A 761 -8.21 20.78 -23.31
N ASP A 762 -8.19 22.01 -22.80
CA ASP A 762 -9.38 22.73 -22.32
C ASP A 762 -10.13 23.45 -23.45
N GLU A 763 -9.49 23.74 -24.60
CA GLU A 763 -10.16 24.12 -25.85
C GLU A 763 -10.63 22.89 -26.65
N GLY A 764 -11.54 22.10 -26.07
CA GLY A 764 -12.41 21.24 -26.88
C GLY A 764 -13.29 22.09 -27.80
N PRO A 765 -13.63 21.63 -29.02
CA PRO A 765 -14.38 22.45 -29.97
C PRO A 765 -15.74 22.83 -29.37
N SER A 766 -15.98 24.13 -29.27
CA SER A 766 -17.26 24.70 -28.87
C SER A 766 -18.37 24.23 -29.80
N VAL A 767 -19.51 23.88 -29.23
CA VAL A 767 -20.71 23.34 -29.88
C VAL A 767 -21.49 24.43 -30.65
N GLU A 768 -20.88 25.58 -30.95
CA GLU A 768 -21.58 26.76 -31.49
C GLU A 768 -21.43 26.97 -33.02
N GLU A 769 -20.68 26.14 -33.75
CA GLU A 769 -20.57 26.25 -35.22
C GLU A 769 -21.55 25.35 -36.02
N LEU A 770 -22.64 24.86 -35.42
CA LEU A 770 -23.66 24.03 -36.11
C LEU A 770 -25.09 24.61 -36.06
N GLN A 771 -25.26 25.93 -35.95
CA GLN A 771 -26.57 26.58 -36.03
C GLN A 771 -26.68 27.72 -37.06
N GLY A 772 -25.78 27.78 -38.03
CA GLY A 772 -25.94 28.66 -39.20
C GLY A 772 -25.76 27.85 -40.47
N ASP A 773 -26.84 27.25 -40.97
CA ASP A 773 -27.08 26.93 -42.39
C ASP A 773 -28.36 26.05 -42.52
N GLU A 774 -29.52 26.60 -42.20
CA GLU A 774 -30.83 26.11 -42.67
C GLU A 774 -31.75 27.30 -43.00
N GLU A 775 -31.37 28.07 -44.03
CA GLU A 775 -32.31 28.83 -44.87
C GLU A 775 -31.83 28.75 -46.33
N GLU A 776 -32.21 27.68 -47.04
CA GLU A 776 -32.61 27.64 -48.47
C GLU A 776 -33.15 26.26 -48.89
#